data_AF-A0A3D1HIT6-F1
#
_entry.id   AF-A0A3D1HIT6-F1
#
_cell.length_a   1.000
_cell.length_b   1.000
_cell.length_c   1.000
_cell.angle_alpha   90.00
_cell.angle_beta   90.00
_cell.angle_gamma   90.00
#
_symmetry.space_group_name_H-M   'P 1'
#
loop_
_entity.id
_entity.type
_entity.pdbx_description
1 polymer ?
#
loop_
_entity_poly.entity_id
_entity_poly.type
_entity_poly.pdbx_seq_one_letter_code
_entity_poly.pdbx_strand_id
1 'polypeptide(L)'
;MFKYHISSFTIKKITVTLSESVATTLSFGDGAQQSYTVYKSKEGVFNGLVATVTENKTNSIVEGAAVKYSSSNPEAVAVDENLGTVMYYTPGEATITASYAGVDGVYDAAKSISYNVVYKKIPTTLSFSDDLSNTVVVYKGEENAFINGYNIYADLKETLENTYLHTGIKYSSSDENIVAVDENTGELTFKKAGAEVTITASYAGTDVYEATPDASYKIKYSLATTALSFGEDAQENYTVFRGQEKNFTALKATLTDDRTDEAIEGNVKYSSNNADVVSVDETTGALTFGEVGTATITASFDGVEGAYEPAESISYTIDYKKNSLELAYSKSLDVIYADNKDSYEIPSITITSTLDTDDLAINYETSNADVATVDEKGKITLVGNGEATITASVKDNNLFDDATATYTVRVADPDNIFYESFDNIEGKGGNDGTWEAGDGDTFNSALCDNEGWYEKSTTGGTYQTVLQGDKCLNIYGQAALISGDMKYLNGAAILTFKAGAAVKNNPATPSLKITVVDGNKNIVEQSVEVPVGEFKEYSIVIPNGTPNTRLEFWGEQASNRFLVTVEYNIFIDDVKVVRLVPISETTDNTAILAANDGNDVNVKLDRKLSNEYWNTVCFPFNLSTEEVNTLFGEASQIREFNRVEKGEMVFVEPKTKAIVAGTPYLFKPENNIDNSLFFRATVDNSNNAVAYADAEGKEYKFVGVTSPTELLATDIFIGTDQSLYYPNMETEGANIINGMRAYIQLPEGTDAKAFAINTNGVATSISNINNTTDSNNTVYTISGQKVGKYNGNLPKGIYVMNGKKFVVK
;
A
#
# COMPACT_ATOMS: atom_id res chain seq x y z
N MET A 1 -4.99 121.26 -144.75
CA MET A 1 -5.91 120.12 -145.03
C MET A 1 -6.10 119.44 -143.66
N PHE A 2 -7.25 119.57 -142.99
CA PHE A 2 -8.45 118.72 -143.14
C PHE A 2 -8.18 117.25 -142.69
N LYS A 3 -9.08 116.43 -142.14
CA LYS A 3 -10.50 116.53 -141.64
C LYS A 3 -10.90 115.17 -140.99
N TYR A 4 -12.10 115.12 -140.38
CA TYR A 4 -12.88 113.94 -139.92
C TYR A 4 -12.35 113.27 -138.61
N HIS A 5 -13.06 113.13 -137.46
CA HIS A 5 -14.47 112.75 -137.10
C HIS A 5 -14.82 111.35 -137.63
N ILE A 6 -15.07 110.29 -136.82
CA ILE A 6 -16.05 110.09 -135.72
C ILE A 6 -15.52 109.03 -134.71
N SER A 7 -16.07 108.81 -133.50
CA SER A 7 -15.97 109.66 -132.28
C SER A 7 -16.53 108.92 -131.03
N SER A 8 -15.65 108.24 -130.27
CA SER A 8 -15.81 107.71 -128.88
C SER A 8 -16.92 106.69 -128.52
N PHE A 9 -16.55 105.66 -127.74
CA PHE A 9 -17.37 105.18 -126.61
C PHE A 9 -16.49 104.86 -125.39
N THR A 10 -17.09 104.89 -124.19
CA THR A 10 -16.41 104.84 -122.89
C THR A 10 -16.51 103.46 -122.24
N ILE A 11 -15.40 102.87 -121.79
CA ILE A 11 -15.42 101.73 -120.87
C ILE A 11 -15.57 102.27 -119.44
N LYS A 12 -16.72 102.04 -118.81
CA LYS A 12 -17.06 102.61 -117.49
C LYS A 12 -16.60 101.80 -116.27
N LYS A 13 -16.17 100.54 -116.45
CA LYS A 13 -15.73 99.68 -115.34
C LYS A 13 -14.80 98.57 -115.85
N ILE A 14 -13.68 98.36 -115.15
CA ILE A 14 -12.95 97.10 -115.16
C ILE A 14 -13.39 96.35 -113.89
N THR A 15 -13.79 95.09 -114.05
CA THR A 15 -13.96 94.16 -112.94
C THR A 15 -13.10 92.94 -113.24
N VAL A 16 -12.01 92.77 -112.51
CA VAL A 16 -11.33 91.48 -112.41
C VAL A 16 -11.91 90.80 -111.18
N THR A 17 -12.73 89.77 -111.39
CA THR A 17 -13.17 88.91 -110.30
C THR A 17 -12.12 87.81 -110.15
N LEU A 18 -11.26 87.93 -109.13
CA LEU A 18 -10.55 86.75 -108.61
C LEU A 18 -11.61 85.85 -107.98
N SER A 19 -11.62 84.56 -108.32
CA SER A 19 -12.41 83.57 -107.61
C SER A 19 -11.82 83.39 -106.21
N GLU A 20 -12.65 83.58 -105.18
CA GLU A 20 -12.29 83.22 -103.81
C GLU A 20 -12.23 81.69 -103.69
N SER A 21 -11.23 81.18 -102.99
CA SER A 21 -11.06 79.75 -102.71
C SER A 21 -12.10 79.22 -101.71
N VAL A 22 -12.30 77.90 -101.71
CA VAL A 22 -13.28 77.22 -100.86
C VAL A 22 -12.60 76.53 -99.69
N ALA A 23 -13.08 76.79 -98.47
CA ALA A 23 -12.60 76.13 -97.26
C ALA A 23 -12.79 74.60 -97.31
N THR A 24 -11.77 73.86 -96.88
CA THR A 24 -11.77 72.39 -96.87
C THR A 24 -11.55 71.81 -95.46
N THR A 25 -11.95 70.56 -95.26
CA THR A 25 -11.73 69.79 -94.02
C THR A 25 -11.12 68.44 -94.34
N LEU A 26 -10.11 68.03 -93.57
CA LEU A 26 -9.56 66.67 -93.56
C LEU A 26 -10.29 65.80 -92.53
N SER A 27 -10.56 64.54 -92.87
CA SER A 27 -11.02 63.52 -91.92
C SER A 27 -10.49 62.13 -92.28
N PHE A 28 -10.18 61.29 -91.29
CA PHE A 28 -9.88 59.86 -91.48
C PHE A 28 -11.15 58.97 -91.47
N GLY A 29 -12.34 59.56 -91.35
CA GLY A 29 -13.61 58.85 -91.31
C GLY A 29 -14.09 58.45 -89.91
N ASP A 30 -15.39 58.18 -89.81
CA ASP A 30 -16.06 57.80 -88.56
C ASP A 30 -15.63 56.39 -88.15
N GLY A 31 -14.79 56.29 -87.10
CA GLY A 31 -14.20 55.05 -86.63
C GLY A 31 -12.67 55.08 -86.49
N ALA A 32 -12.01 56.14 -86.96
CA ALA A 32 -10.58 56.36 -86.73
C ALA A 32 -10.26 56.48 -85.22
N GLN A 33 -9.26 55.72 -84.76
CA GLN A 33 -8.76 55.78 -83.39
C GLN A 33 -7.63 56.80 -83.27
N GLN A 34 -7.45 57.38 -82.08
CA GLN A 34 -6.36 58.33 -81.83
C GLN A 34 -4.98 57.64 -81.74
N SER A 35 -4.94 56.35 -81.47
CA SER A 35 -3.70 55.56 -81.43
C SER A 35 -3.96 54.10 -81.82
N TYR A 36 -3.05 53.51 -82.58
CA TYR A 36 -3.06 52.11 -83.00
C TYR A 36 -1.80 51.42 -82.48
N THR A 37 -1.95 50.32 -81.73
CA THR A 37 -0.79 49.48 -81.35
C THR A 37 -0.63 48.35 -82.36
N VAL A 38 0.58 48.20 -82.87
CA VAL A 38 0.94 47.17 -83.86
C VAL A 38 2.13 46.40 -83.32
N TYR A 39 2.07 45.08 -83.41
CA TYR A 39 3.15 44.21 -82.91
C TYR A 39 4.02 43.72 -84.05
N LYS A 40 5.31 43.54 -83.76
CA LYS A 40 6.30 43.01 -84.71
C LYS A 40 5.89 41.63 -85.21
N SER A 41 6.05 41.39 -86.50
CA SER A 41 5.53 40.23 -87.24
C SER A 41 3.99 40.13 -87.32
N LYS A 42 3.27 41.20 -86.95
CA LYS A 42 1.81 41.35 -87.11
C LYS A 42 1.46 42.69 -87.81
N GLU A 43 2.38 43.23 -88.62
CA GLU A 43 2.29 44.55 -89.27
C GLU A 43 1.05 44.69 -90.16
N GLY A 44 0.67 43.63 -90.87
CA GLY A 44 -0.47 43.62 -91.80
C GLY A 44 -1.84 43.87 -91.16
N VAL A 45 -1.94 43.89 -89.82
CA VAL A 45 -3.16 44.23 -89.07
C VAL A 45 -3.54 45.70 -89.23
N PHE A 46 -2.58 46.60 -89.49
CA PHE A 46 -2.86 48.02 -89.70
C PHE A 46 -1.91 48.63 -90.72
N ASN A 47 -2.47 49.12 -91.84
CA ASN A 47 -1.68 49.65 -92.96
C ASN A 47 -1.69 51.19 -93.04
N GLY A 48 -2.16 51.89 -92.00
CA GLY A 48 -2.38 53.34 -92.01
C GLY A 48 -3.81 53.74 -92.40
N LEU A 49 -4.13 55.02 -92.18
CA LEU A 49 -5.41 55.63 -92.52
C LEU A 49 -5.25 56.60 -93.70
N VAL A 50 -6.16 56.50 -94.68
CA VAL A 50 -6.29 57.46 -95.78
C VAL A 50 -7.21 58.58 -95.34
N ALA A 51 -6.75 59.84 -95.41
CA ALA A 51 -7.57 61.00 -95.11
C ALA A 51 -8.33 61.48 -96.36
N THR A 52 -9.61 61.76 -96.19
CA THR A 52 -10.49 62.37 -97.19
C THR A 52 -10.50 63.88 -97.00
N VAL A 53 -10.42 64.64 -98.09
CA VAL A 53 -10.66 66.08 -98.11
C VAL A 53 -12.09 66.34 -98.58
N THR A 54 -12.85 67.10 -97.79
CA THR A 54 -14.22 67.52 -98.12
C THR A 54 -14.26 69.04 -98.26
N GLU A 55 -14.95 69.57 -99.28
CA GLU A 55 -15.18 71.00 -99.38
C GLU A 55 -16.39 71.43 -98.52
N ASN A 56 -16.17 72.42 -97.65
CA ASN A 56 -17.11 72.73 -96.57
C ASN A 56 -18.42 73.38 -97.05
N LYS A 57 -18.46 73.86 -98.31
CA LYS A 57 -19.62 74.58 -98.87
C LYS A 57 -20.70 73.67 -99.41
N THR A 58 -20.35 72.58 -100.08
CA THR A 58 -21.30 71.57 -100.58
C THR A 58 -21.26 70.25 -99.81
N ASN A 59 -20.28 70.08 -98.92
CA ASN A 59 -20.00 68.83 -98.21
C ASN A 59 -19.69 67.65 -99.14
N SER A 60 -19.12 67.95 -100.32
CA SER A 60 -18.67 66.96 -101.30
C SER A 60 -17.18 66.63 -101.12
N ILE A 61 -16.80 65.40 -101.44
CA ILE A 61 -15.39 64.98 -101.45
C ILE A 61 -14.65 65.71 -102.58
N VAL A 62 -13.45 66.20 -102.29
CA VAL A 62 -12.54 66.77 -103.29
C VAL A 62 -11.79 65.62 -103.97
N GLU A 63 -12.36 65.14 -105.08
CA GLU A 63 -11.76 64.09 -105.90
C GLU A 63 -10.34 64.46 -106.38
N GLY A 64 -9.40 63.54 -106.18
CA GLY A 64 -7.99 63.77 -106.53
C GLY A 64 -7.22 64.74 -105.63
N ALA A 65 -7.70 65.06 -104.42
CA ALA A 65 -6.99 65.93 -103.48
C ALA A 65 -5.59 65.39 -103.13
N ALA A 66 -4.56 66.21 -103.35
CA ALA A 66 -3.16 65.89 -103.05
C ALA A 66 -2.86 66.01 -101.54
N VAL A 67 -3.38 65.07 -100.74
CA VAL A 67 -3.05 64.94 -99.32
C VAL A 67 -1.61 64.47 -99.15
N LYS A 68 -0.89 65.06 -98.19
CA LYS A 68 0.49 64.75 -97.85
C LYS A 68 0.59 64.21 -96.43
N TYR A 69 1.28 63.08 -96.28
CA TYR A 69 1.48 62.41 -95.00
C TYR A 69 2.92 62.55 -94.50
N SER A 70 3.09 62.73 -93.20
CA SER A 70 4.39 62.72 -92.54
C SER A 70 4.34 61.92 -91.24
N SER A 71 5.47 61.32 -90.87
CA SER A 71 5.67 60.66 -89.59
C SER A 71 6.59 61.50 -88.70
N SER A 72 6.27 61.63 -87.41
CA SER A 72 7.18 62.24 -86.44
C SER A 72 8.40 61.37 -86.10
N ASN A 73 8.37 60.07 -86.43
CA ASN A 73 9.46 59.13 -86.18
C ASN A 73 9.55 58.09 -87.32
N PRO A 74 10.07 58.47 -88.50
CA PRO A 74 10.14 57.60 -89.67
C PRO A 74 11.13 56.43 -89.51
N GLU A 75 12.03 56.47 -88.53
CA GLU A 75 12.97 55.36 -88.23
C GLU A 75 12.32 54.22 -87.43
N ALA A 76 11.23 54.51 -86.72
CA ALA A 76 10.38 53.49 -86.11
C ALA A 76 9.24 53.08 -87.05
N VAL A 77 8.48 54.07 -87.52
CA VAL A 77 7.27 53.91 -88.32
C VAL A 77 7.20 55.02 -89.36
N ALA A 78 7.49 54.73 -90.62
CA ALA A 78 7.32 55.66 -91.72
C ALA A 78 5.91 55.62 -92.30
N VAL A 79 5.59 56.61 -93.12
CA VAL A 79 4.35 56.66 -93.92
C VAL A 79 4.72 57.06 -95.35
N ASP A 80 4.07 56.45 -96.34
CA ASP A 80 4.15 56.93 -97.73
C ASP A 80 3.51 58.31 -97.82
N GLU A 81 4.29 59.27 -98.32
CA GLU A 81 3.95 60.69 -98.35
C GLU A 81 2.66 61.00 -99.13
N ASN A 82 2.22 60.12 -100.04
CA ASN A 82 1.07 60.33 -100.93
C ASN A 82 -0.07 59.32 -100.70
N LEU A 83 0.27 58.07 -100.33
CA LEU A 83 -0.70 56.99 -100.15
C LEU A 83 -1.22 56.87 -98.71
N GLY A 84 -0.52 57.44 -97.72
CA GLY A 84 -0.86 57.28 -96.31
C GLY A 84 -0.59 55.87 -95.75
N THR A 85 0.03 55.00 -96.55
CA THR A 85 0.38 53.63 -96.15
C THR A 85 1.54 53.63 -95.17
N VAL A 86 1.37 52.96 -94.03
CA VAL A 86 2.37 52.90 -92.95
C VAL A 86 3.36 51.75 -93.15
N MET A 87 4.63 52.00 -92.86
CA MET A 87 5.74 51.05 -92.94
C MET A 87 6.46 50.97 -91.58
N TYR A 88 6.76 49.76 -91.11
CA TYR A 88 7.33 49.50 -89.78
C TYR A 88 8.79 49.05 -89.87
N TYR A 89 9.64 49.57 -88.98
CA TYR A 89 11.07 49.26 -88.98
C TYR A 89 11.59 48.85 -87.60
N THR A 90 11.49 49.75 -86.61
CA THR A 90 12.01 49.52 -85.25
C THR A 90 10.94 49.85 -84.19
N PRO A 91 10.81 49.03 -83.12
CA PRO A 91 9.82 49.30 -82.07
C PRO A 91 9.97 50.71 -81.48
N GLY A 92 8.86 51.43 -81.44
CA GLY A 92 8.80 52.86 -81.10
C GLY A 92 7.43 53.44 -81.43
N GLU A 93 7.22 54.70 -81.01
CA GLU A 93 5.99 55.43 -81.30
C GLU A 93 6.25 56.51 -82.36
N ALA A 94 5.26 56.71 -83.23
CA ALA A 94 5.23 57.77 -84.22
C ALA A 94 3.81 58.39 -84.32
N THR A 95 3.74 59.69 -84.53
CA THR A 95 2.52 60.41 -84.89
C THR A 95 2.48 60.58 -86.39
N ILE A 96 1.49 59.98 -87.05
CA ILE A 96 1.25 60.14 -88.48
C ILE A 96 0.31 61.31 -88.69
N THR A 97 0.75 62.31 -89.44
CA THR A 97 0.00 63.55 -89.72
C THR A 97 -0.37 63.62 -91.19
N ALA A 98 -1.67 63.76 -91.48
CA ALA A 98 -2.17 64.08 -92.81
C ALA A 98 -2.39 65.60 -92.93
N SER A 99 -1.92 66.17 -94.04
CA SER A 99 -1.96 67.60 -94.32
C SER A 99 -2.40 67.85 -95.76
N TYR A 100 -3.10 68.95 -96.01
CA TYR A 100 -3.57 69.33 -97.34
C TYR A 100 -3.37 70.82 -97.51
N ALA A 101 -2.51 71.20 -98.46
CA ALA A 101 -2.07 72.58 -98.67
C ALA A 101 -3.08 73.45 -99.44
N GLY A 102 -4.20 72.87 -99.90
CA GLY A 102 -5.12 73.53 -100.81
C GLY A 102 -4.63 73.53 -102.27
N VAL A 103 -5.36 74.22 -103.12
CA VAL A 103 -5.02 74.49 -104.52
C VAL A 103 -5.23 75.98 -104.74
N ASP A 104 -4.16 76.69 -105.15
CA ASP A 104 -4.17 78.16 -105.24
C ASP A 104 -5.31 78.69 -106.11
N GLY A 105 -6.09 79.63 -105.58
CA GLY A 105 -7.30 80.18 -106.19
C GLY A 105 -8.52 79.24 -106.30
N VAL A 106 -8.48 78.04 -105.71
CA VAL A 106 -9.56 77.02 -105.79
C VAL A 106 -9.97 76.48 -104.41
N TYR A 107 -9.04 75.92 -103.64
CA TYR A 107 -9.30 75.29 -102.35
C TYR A 107 -8.33 75.79 -101.28
N ASP A 108 -8.85 76.13 -100.10
CA ASP A 108 -7.99 76.49 -98.96
C ASP A 108 -7.30 75.24 -98.39
N ALA A 109 -6.17 75.47 -97.71
CA ALA A 109 -5.52 74.45 -96.90
C ALA A 109 -6.42 73.97 -95.75
N ALA A 110 -6.48 72.66 -95.53
CA ALA A 110 -7.20 72.09 -94.40
C ALA A 110 -6.30 72.06 -93.16
N LYS A 111 -6.91 72.17 -91.97
CA LYS A 111 -6.20 71.90 -90.71
C LYS A 111 -5.75 70.44 -90.69
N SER A 112 -4.45 70.21 -90.49
CA SER A 112 -3.87 68.88 -90.42
C SER A 112 -4.46 68.07 -89.26
N ILE A 113 -4.58 66.76 -89.47
CA ILE A 113 -5.10 65.78 -88.51
C ILE A 113 -4.08 64.65 -88.33
N SER A 114 -4.10 63.99 -87.18
CA SER A 114 -3.08 62.98 -86.84
C SER A 114 -3.60 61.84 -85.98
N TYR A 115 -2.95 60.70 -86.07
CA TYR A 115 -3.11 59.55 -85.18
C TYR A 115 -1.72 59.02 -84.78
N ASN A 116 -1.62 58.38 -83.61
CA ASN A 116 -0.40 57.71 -83.19
C ASN A 116 -0.37 56.25 -83.66
N VAL A 117 0.83 55.76 -83.91
CA VAL A 117 1.12 54.35 -84.18
C VAL A 117 2.22 53.93 -83.21
N VAL A 118 1.91 52.96 -82.35
CA VAL A 118 2.83 52.42 -81.35
C VAL A 118 3.25 51.04 -81.81
N TYR A 119 4.45 50.93 -82.38
CA TYR A 119 4.99 49.67 -82.86
C TYR A 119 5.79 49.00 -81.73
N LYS A 120 5.42 47.78 -81.35
CA LYS A 120 5.98 47.07 -80.19
C LYS A 120 6.51 45.68 -80.53
N LYS A 121 7.38 45.16 -79.68
CA LYS A 121 7.67 43.72 -79.62
C LYS A 121 6.50 43.00 -78.94
N ILE A 122 6.35 41.70 -79.18
CA ILE A 122 5.30 40.89 -78.57
C ILE A 122 5.69 40.62 -77.10
N PRO A 123 4.84 40.94 -76.10
CA PRO A 123 5.15 40.66 -74.70
C PRO A 123 5.19 39.16 -74.42
N THR A 124 6.06 38.74 -73.49
CA THR A 124 6.22 37.34 -73.08
C THR A 124 6.04 37.16 -71.58
N THR A 125 5.68 35.94 -71.16
CA THR A 125 5.68 35.51 -69.76
C THR A 125 6.50 34.26 -69.59
N LEU A 126 7.31 34.21 -68.52
CA LEU A 126 8.12 33.06 -68.13
C LEU A 126 7.66 32.56 -66.77
N SER A 127 7.46 31.24 -66.63
CA SER A 127 6.97 30.63 -65.38
C SER A 127 7.41 29.17 -65.27
N PHE A 128 7.78 28.71 -64.08
CA PHE A 128 7.78 27.28 -63.76
C PHE A 128 6.35 26.82 -63.42
N SER A 129 6.12 25.51 -63.30
CA SER A 129 4.82 24.99 -62.83
C SER A 129 4.51 25.45 -61.40
N ASP A 130 3.23 25.65 -61.08
CA ASP A 130 2.79 26.16 -59.76
C ASP A 130 3.31 25.31 -58.59
N ASP A 131 3.50 24.00 -58.81
CA ASP A 131 4.05 23.04 -57.83
C ASP A 131 5.52 23.29 -57.44
N LEU A 132 6.26 24.11 -58.20
CA LEU A 132 7.65 24.52 -57.90
C LEU A 132 7.73 25.91 -57.23
N SER A 133 6.60 26.51 -56.84
CA SER A 133 6.59 27.84 -56.19
C SER A 133 7.18 27.87 -54.77
N ASN A 134 7.43 26.71 -54.16
CA ASN A 134 8.02 26.55 -52.83
C ASN A 134 9.40 25.87 -52.91
N THR A 135 10.13 25.83 -51.78
CA THR A 135 11.35 25.00 -51.68
C THR A 135 11.00 23.52 -51.75
N VAL A 136 11.48 22.84 -52.79
CA VAL A 136 11.38 21.38 -52.90
C VAL A 136 12.58 20.73 -52.24
N VAL A 137 12.33 19.82 -51.30
CA VAL A 137 13.38 18.99 -50.69
C VAL A 137 13.57 17.74 -51.55
N VAL A 138 14.78 17.54 -52.06
CA VAL A 138 15.18 16.33 -52.79
C VAL A 138 16.13 15.55 -51.90
N TYR A 139 15.80 14.30 -51.61
CA TYR A 139 16.68 13.42 -50.85
C TYR A 139 17.61 12.65 -51.77
N LYS A 140 18.82 12.35 -51.29
CA LYS A 140 19.78 11.55 -52.05
C LYS A 140 19.23 10.14 -52.30
N GLY A 141 19.24 9.71 -53.58
CA GLY A 141 18.55 8.50 -54.06
C GLY A 141 17.22 8.77 -54.78
N GLU A 142 16.56 9.90 -54.49
CA GLU A 142 15.26 10.29 -55.07
C GLU A 142 15.39 11.28 -56.25
N GLU A 143 16.61 11.53 -56.75
CA GLU A 143 16.86 12.53 -57.79
C GLU A 143 16.08 12.24 -59.07
N ASN A 144 16.04 10.96 -59.46
CA ASN A 144 15.29 10.51 -60.63
C ASN A 144 13.77 10.60 -60.42
N ALA A 145 13.28 10.40 -59.20
CA ALA A 145 11.85 10.55 -58.89
C ALA A 145 11.44 12.03 -59.00
N PHE A 146 12.28 12.94 -58.48
CA PHE A 146 12.07 14.39 -58.64
C PHE A 146 12.12 14.84 -60.11
N ILE A 147 13.17 14.49 -60.86
CA ILE A 147 13.35 14.89 -62.27
C ILE A 147 12.20 14.41 -63.16
N ASN A 148 11.66 13.20 -62.91
CA ASN A 148 10.54 12.66 -63.70
C ASN A 148 9.16 13.10 -63.19
N GLY A 149 9.05 13.52 -61.92
CA GLY A 149 7.78 13.88 -61.28
C GLY A 149 7.39 15.35 -61.43
N TYR A 150 8.36 16.25 -61.61
CA TYR A 150 8.15 17.70 -61.66
C TYR A 150 8.51 18.29 -63.04
N ASN A 151 7.74 19.28 -63.50
CA ASN A 151 8.13 20.06 -64.69
C ASN A 151 9.19 21.10 -64.32
N ILE A 152 10.45 20.66 -64.26
CA ILE A 152 11.62 21.48 -63.93
C ILE A 152 12.03 22.49 -65.03
N TYR A 153 11.33 22.49 -66.17
CA TYR A 153 11.59 23.39 -67.30
C TYR A 153 10.64 24.60 -67.24
N ALA A 154 11.14 25.78 -67.61
CA ALA A 154 10.34 27.00 -67.60
C ALA A 154 9.48 27.12 -68.88
N ASP A 155 8.19 27.39 -68.71
CA ASP A 155 7.26 27.72 -69.77
C ASP A 155 7.47 29.18 -70.20
N LEU A 156 7.96 29.40 -71.42
CA LEU A 156 7.96 30.71 -72.08
C LEU A 156 6.78 30.81 -73.04
N LYS A 157 5.92 31.82 -72.86
CA LYS A 157 4.70 32.04 -73.67
C LYS A 157 4.68 33.45 -74.26
N GLU A 158 4.13 33.61 -75.46
CA GLU A 158 3.73 34.92 -75.98
C GLU A 158 2.32 35.29 -75.51
N THR A 159 2.09 36.55 -75.14
CA THR A 159 0.82 36.94 -74.49
C THR A 159 -0.34 37.21 -75.45
N LEU A 160 -0.09 37.29 -76.77
CA LEU A 160 -1.12 37.66 -77.75
C LEU A 160 -1.92 36.47 -78.28
N GLU A 161 -1.24 35.36 -78.60
CA GLU A 161 -1.84 34.14 -79.13
C GLU A 161 -1.72 32.95 -78.17
N ASN A 162 -1.11 33.17 -76.99
CA ASN A 162 -0.87 32.17 -75.93
C ASN A 162 -0.05 30.94 -76.39
N THR A 163 0.84 31.16 -77.37
CA THR A 163 1.73 30.15 -77.94
C THR A 163 2.99 29.97 -77.09
N TYR A 164 3.47 28.72 -76.98
CA TYR A 164 4.75 28.42 -76.36
C TYR A 164 5.92 28.77 -77.28
N LEU A 165 7.00 29.31 -76.71
CA LEU A 165 8.25 29.60 -77.39
C LEU A 165 9.33 28.62 -76.91
N HIS A 166 9.94 27.87 -77.84
CA HIS A 166 10.80 26.73 -77.51
C HIS A 166 12.31 27.03 -77.49
N THR A 167 12.72 28.30 -77.56
CA THR A 167 14.15 28.67 -77.64
C THR A 167 14.45 30.00 -76.97
N GLY A 168 15.61 30.10 -76.31
CA GLY A 168 16.18 31.36 -75.82
C GLY A 168 16.10 31.58 -74.30
N ILE A 169 15.52 30.64 -73.55
CA ILE A 169 15.59 30.60 -72.09
C ILE A 169 17.02 30.26 -71.67
N LYS A 170 17.50 30.86 -70.57
CA LYS A 170 18.80 30.56 -69.96
C LYS A 170 18.65 30.24 -68.48
N TYR A 171 19.26 29.15 -68.04
CA TYR A 171 19.19 28.66 -66.66
C TYR A 171 20.48 28.94 -65.87
N SER A 172 20.35 29.09 -64.54
CA SER A 172 21.48 29.24 -63.63
C SER A 172 21.15 28.74 -62.22
N SER A 173 22.16 28.21 -61.51
CA SER A 173 22.06 27.82 -60.10
C SER A 173 22.75 28.83 -59.19
N SER A 174 22.21 29.05 -57.99
CA SER A 174 22.88 29.85 -56.96
C SER A 174 24.07 29.14 -56.30
N ASP A 175 24.16 27.81 -56.37
CA ASP A 175 25.34 27.04 -55.96
C ASP A 175 25.49 25.74 -56.76
N GLU A 176 26.28 25.85 -57.84
CA GLU A 176 26.71 24.77 -58.73
C GLU A 176 27.44 23.60 -58.03
N ASN A 177 27.85 23.72 -56.76
CA ASN A 177 28.47 22.64 -56.00
C ASN A 177 27.47 21.75 -55.25
N ILE A 178 26.23 22.22 -55.06
CA ILE A 178 25.14 21.50 -54.40
C ILE A 178 24.21 20.90 -55.47
N VAL A 179 23.64 21.76 -56.32
CA VAL A 179 22.88 21.38 -57.52
C VAL A 179 23.34 22.23 -58.69
N ALA A 180 23.85 21.59 -59.73
CA ALA A 180 24.21 22.23 -61.00
C ALA A 180 23.04 22.19 -61.99
N VAL A 181 23.00 23.14 -62.93
CA VAL A 181 22.01 23.18 -64.01
C VAL A 181 22.68 23.45 -65.36
N ASP A 182 22.29 22.75 -66.41
CA ASP A 182 22.72 23.10 -67.77
C ASP A 182 22.07 24.42 -68.21
N GLU A 183 22.90 25.37 -68.62
CA GLU A 183 22.51 26.74 -68.98
C GLU A 183 21.46 26.81 -70.10
N ASN A 184 21.34 25.78 -70.94
CA ASN A 184 20.52 25.77 -72.16
C ASN A 184 19.36 24.77 -72.10
N THR A 185 19.56 23.60 -71.49
CA THR A 185 18.50 22.57 -71.38
C THR A 185 17.69 22.72 -70.10
N GLY A 186 18.30 23.20 -69.00
CA GLY A 186 17.68 23.19 -67.67
C GLY A 186 17.83 21.85 -66.93
N GLU A 187 18.57 20.89 -67.49
CA GLU A 187 18.84 19.59 -66.83
C GLU A 187 19.65 19.78 -65.54
N LEU A 188 19.22 19.14 -64.45
CA LEU A 188 19.83 19.25 -63.13
C LEU A 188 20.83 18.13 -62.86
N THR A 189 21.93 18.46 -62.18
CA THR A 189 22.90 17.49 -61.63
C THR A 189 23.11 17.74 -60.14
N PHE A 190 22.58 16.85 -59.30
CA PHE A 190 22.77 16.86 -57.86
C PHE A 190 24.18 16.35 -57.51
N LYS A 191 24.91 17.08 -56.67
CA LYS A 191 26.33 16.78 -56.36
C LYS A 191 26.58 16.50 -54.89
N LYS A 192 26.10 17.36 -53.99
CA LYS A 192 26.35 17.24 -52.54
C LYS A 192 25.19 17.84 -51.76
N ALA A 193 24.69 17.12 -50.75
CA ALA A 193 23.68 17.65 -49.83
C ALA A 193 24.19 18.92 -49.11
N GLY A 194 23.30 19.90 -48.87
CA GLY A 194 23.71 21.20 -48.37
C GLY A 194 22.58 22.21 -48.18
N ALA A 195 22.94 23.49 -48.31
CA ALA A 195 22.01 24.61 -48.21
C ALA A 195 21.00 24.65 -49.37
N GLU A 196 19.97 25.47 -49.21
CA GLU A 196 18.98 25.73 -50.25
C GLU A 196 19.62 26.44 -51.46
N VAL A 197 19.32 25.94 -52.65
CA VAL A 197 19.77 26.43 -53.95
C VAL A 197 18.58 27.04 -54.68
N THR A 198 18.76 28.19 -55.31
CA THR A 198 17.77 28.78 -56.23
C THR A 198 18.16 28.46 -57.66
N ILE A 199 17.23 27.87 -58.42
CA ILE A 199 17.35 27.68 -59.87
C ILE A 199 16.55 28.79 -60.55
N THR A 200 17.21 29.57 -61.39
CA THR A 200 16.63 30.74 -62.08
C THR A 200 16.61 30.52 -63.58
N ALA A 201 15.45 30.70 -64.20
CA ALA A 201 15.28 30.79 -65.65
C ALA A 201 15.10 32.27 -66.05
N SER A 202 15.81 32.68 -67.09
CA SER A 202 15.83 34.05 -67.60
C SER A 202 15.56 34.09 -69.11
N TYR A 203 14.94 35.17 -69.58
CA TYR A 203 14.69 35.39 -71.02
C TYR A 203 14.93 36.85 -71.41
N ALA A 204 16.04 37.08 -72.11
CA ALA A 204 16.50 38.42 -72.52
C ALA A 204 15.70 39.05 -73.68
N GLY A 205 14.64 38.39 -74.17
CA GLY A 205 13.91 38.81 -75.36
C GLY A 205 14.64 38.50 -76.67
N THR A 206 14.03 38.89 -77.78
CA THR A 206 14.61 38.83 -79.13
C THR A 206 14.27 40.12 -79.88
N ASP A 207 14.58 40.20 -81.17
CA ASP A 207 14.12 41.33 -81.99
C ASP A 207 12.61 41.37 -82.22
N VAL A 208 11.88 40.28 -81.94
CA VAL A 208 10.42 40.16 -82.09
C VAL A 208 9.70 40.17 -80.74
N TYR A 209 10.28 39.50 -79.73
CA TYR A 209 9.69 39.29 -78.40
C TYR A 209 10.34 40.16 -77.32
N GLU A 210 9.56 40.68 -76.38
CA GLU A 210 10.06 41.41 -75.22
C GLU A 210 10.75 40.47 -74.22
N ALA A 211 11.73 40.99 -73.48
CA ALA A 211 12.25 40.35 -72.29
C ALA A 211 11.16 40.32 -71.21
N THR A 212 11.24 39.36 -70.29
CA THR A 212 10.26 39.17 -69.21
C THR A 212 11.00 38.91 -67.88
N PRO A 213 10.41 39.18 -66.71
CA PRO A 213 11.06 38.94 -65.43
C PRO A 213 11.47 37.47 -65.27
N ASP A 214 12.62 37.24 -64.62
CA ASP A 214 13.13 35.90 -64.36
C ASP A 214 12.14 35.10 -63.49
N ALA A 215 11.96 33.82 -63.85
CA ALA A 215 11.27 32.85 -63.01
C ALA A 215 12.31 32.11 -62.16
N SER A 216 11.96 31.72 -60.94
CA SER A 216 12.85 30.90 -60.11
C SER A 216 12.08 29.96 -59.19
N TYR A 217 12.75 28.87 -58.80
CA TYR A 217 12.31 27.97 -57.74
C TYR A 217 13.48 27.57 -56.85
N LYS A 218 13.18 26.93 -55.72
CA LYS A 218 14.16 26.57 -54.69
C LYS A 218 14.24 25.06 -54.54
N ILE A 219 15.46 24.54 -54.42
CA ILE A 219 15.76 23.12 -54.20
C ILE A 219 16.64 23.02 -52.94
N LYS A 220 16.30 22.11 -52.03
CA LYS A 220 17.19 21.70 -50.93
C LYS A 220 17.56 20.24 -51.09
N TYR A 221 18.79 19.97 -51.52
CA TYR A 221 19.31 18.61 -51.62
C TYR A 221 19.80 18.14 -50.23
N SER A 222 19.23 17.06 -49.70
CA SER A 222 19.43 16.59 -48.31
C SER A 222 19.76 15.10 -48.25
N LEU A 223 20.39 14.65 -47.17
CA LEU A 223 20.40 13.22 -46.79
C LEU A 223 19.13 12.89 -46.02
N ALA A 224 18.80 11.60 -45.93
CA ALA A 224 17.71 11.13 -45.08
C ALA A 224 18.13 11.20 -43.60
N THR A 225 17.25 11.69 -42.73
CA THR A 225 17.44 11.63 -41.27
C THR A 225 17.00 10.26 -40.76
N THR A 226 17.54 9.85 -39.62
CA THR A 226 17.26 8.53 -39.03
C THR A 226 17.03 8.64 -37.54
N ALA A 227 16.12 7.79 -37.05
CA ALA A 227 15.82 7.64 -35.63
C ALA A 227 16.21 6.24 -35.14
N LEU A 228 16.62 6.17 -33.87
CA LEU A 228 16.79 4.92 -33.13
C LEU A 228 15.63 4.78 -32.14
N SER A 229 15.10 3.56 -31.99
CA SER A 229 14.13 3.23 -30.94
C SER A 229 14.36 1.82 -30.40
N PHE A 230 14.17 1.64 -29.08
CA PHE A 230 14.12 0.30 -28.45
C PHE A 230 12.71 -0.32 -28.47
N GLY A 231 11.72 0.35 -29.06
CA GLY A 231 10.30 -0.05 -29.06
C GLY A 231 9.46 0.70 -28.02
N GLU A 232 8.13 0.67 -28.19
CA GLU A 232 7.19 1.44 -27.33
C GLU A 232 7.15 0.94 -25.87
N ASP A 233 7.42 -0.35 -25.63
CA ASP A 233 7.46 -0.95 -24.29
C ASP A 233 8.80 -0.75 -23.56
N ALA A 234 9.76 -0.03 -24.16
CA ALA A 234 11.07 0.20 -23.57
C ALA A 234 11.00 1.15 -22.35
N GLN A 235 11.74 0.81 -21.30
CA GLN A 235 11.83 1.59 -20.06
C GLN A 235 13.22 2.23 -19.93
N GLU A 236 13.29 3.40 -19.29
CA GLU A 236 14.58 4.06 -19.03
C GLU A 236 15.46 3.27 -18.04
N ASN A 237 14.84 2.49 -17.15
CA ASN A 237 15.50 1.79 -16.04
C ASN A 237 14.92 0.38 -15.87
N TYR A 238 15.77 -0.62 -15.73
CA TYR A 238 15.42 -2.00 -15.45
C TYR A 238 16.18 -2.52 -14.24
N THR A 239 15.53 -3.28 -13.37
CA THR A 239 16.20 -4.04 -12.30
C THR A 239 16.35 -5.50 -12.72
N VAL A 240 17.57 -6.04 -12.63
CA VAL A 240 17.85 -7.45 -12.89
C VAL A 240 18.45 -8.07 -11.64
N PHE A 241 17.92 -9.21 -11.21
CA PHE A 241 18.42 -9.91 -10.03
C PHE A 241 19.40 -11.02 -10.41
N ARG A 242 20.43 -11.19 -9.58
CA ARG A 242 21.49 -12.20 -9.75
C ARG A 242 20.90 -13.62 -9.75
N GLY A 243 21.28 -14.44 -10.71
CA GLY A 243 20.68 -15.76 -10.96
C GLY A 243 19.34 -15.73 -11.71
N GLN A 244 18.81 -14.55 -12.02
CA GLN A 244 17.58 -14.34 -12.80
C GLN A 244 17.83 -13.60 -14.12
N GLU A 245 19.08 -13.51 -14.59
CA GLU A 245 19.48 -12.77 -15.79
C GLU A 245 18.71 -13.23 -17.04
N LYS A 246 18.42 -14.54 -17.13
CA LYS A 246 17.62 -15.16 -18.19
C LYS A 246 16.19 -14.62 -18.31
N ASN A 247 15.67 -13.97 -17.27
CA ASN A 247 14.34 -13.35 -17.28
C ASN A 247 14.38 -11.95 -17.94
N PHE A 248 15.57 -11.36 -18.09
CA PHE A 248 15.78 -10.11 -18.82
C PHE A 248 16.14 -10.40 -20.27
N THR A 249 15.50 -9.69 -21.20
CA THR A 249 15.83 -9.73 -22.64
C THR A 249 16.49 -8.42 -23.01
N ALA A 250 17.69 -8.49 -23.59
CA ALA A 250 18.42 -7.31 -24.05
C ALA A 250 17.62 -6.56 -25.12
N LEU A 251 17.56 -5.23 -24.99
CA LEU A 251 16.82 -4.40 -25.95
C LEU A 251 17.62 -4.26 -27.24
N LYS A 252 17.00 -4.59 -28.37
CA LYS A 252 17.55 -4.38 -29.71
C LYS A 252 17.01 -3.07 -30.27
N ALA A 253 17.90 -2.12 -30.53
CA ALA A 253 17.54 -0.88 -31.21
C ALA A 253 17.15 -1.17 -32.66
N THR A 254 16.05 -0.55 -33.09
CA THR A 254 15.60 -0.47 -34.47
C THR A 254 16.00 0.89 -35.02
N LEU A 255 16.57 0.90 -36.23
CA LEU A 255 16.92 2.10 -36.97
C LEU A 255 15.87 2.33 -38.06
N THR A 256 15.28 3.51 -38.13
CA THR A 256 14.24 3.87 -39.10
C THR A 256 14.63 5.08 -39.94
N ASP A 257 14.09 5.15 -41.16
CA ASP A 257 14.15 6.33 -42.02
C ASP A 257 12.96 7.25 -41.72
N ASP A 258 13.21 8.46 -41.21
CA ASP A 258 12.17 9.39 -40.76
C ASP A 258 11.22 9.86 -41.89
N ARG A 259 11.56 9.58 -43.15
CA ARG A 259 10.75 9.96 -44.32
C ARG A 259 9.64 8.95 -44.60
N THR A 260 9.81 7.70 -44.16
CA THR A 260 8.93 6.57 -44.50
C THR A 260 8.48 5.76 -43.29
N ASP A 261 9.05 5.99 -42.11
CA ASP A 261 8.89 5.19 -40.88
C ASP A 261 9.28 3.70 -41.07
N GLU A 262 9.98 3.37 -42.16
CA GLU A 262 10.42 2.01 -42.48
C GLU A 262 11.76 1.69 -41.80
N ALA A 263 11.91 0.45 -41.34
CA ALA A 263 13.15 -0.03 -40.74
C ALA A 263 14.24 -0.22 -41.82
N ILE A 264 15.44 0.29 -41.54
CA ILE A 264 16.59 0.23 -42.44
C ILE A 264 17.74 -0.58 -41.83
N GLU A 265 18.44 -1.37 -42.67
CA GLU A 265 19.64 -2.07 -42.24
C GLU A 265 20.80 -1.08 -42.08
N GLY A 266 21.30 -0.91 -40.85
CA GLY A 266 22.43 -0.05 -40.53
C GLY A 266 23.28 -0.62 -39.40
N ASN A 267 24.56 -0.23 -39.37
CA ASN A 267 25.52 -0.67 -38.35
C ASN A 267 25.31 0.10 -37.04
N VAL A 268 24.20 -0.18 -36.35
CA VAL A 268 23.96 0.30 -34.98
C VAL A 268 24.98 -0.33 -34.04
N LYS A 269 25.68 0.50 -33.27
CA LYS A 269 26.69 0.09 -32.29
C LYS A 269 26.14 0.18 -30.88
N TYR A 270 26.58 -0.72 -30.02
CA TYR A 270 26.22 -0.75 -28.59
C TYR A 270 27.46 -0.51 -27.73
N SER A 271 27.28 0.21 -26.62
CA SER A 271 28.32 0.44 -25.62
C SER A 271 27.74 0.43 -24.22
N SER A 272 28.55 0.06 -23.22
CA SER A 272 28.21 0.16 -21.80
C SER A 272 29.14 1.17 -21.13
N ASN A 273 28.59 2.03 -20.26
CA ASN A 273 29.41 2.92 -19.43
C ASN A 273 30.14 2.18 -18.29
N ASN A 274 29.76 0.93 -17.98
CA ASN A 274 30.26 0.15 -16.86
C ASN A 274 30.25 -1.35 -17.18
N ALA A 275 31.25 -1.78 -17.95
CA ALA A 275 31.37 -3.15 -18.46
C ALA A 275 31.60 -4.22 -17.38
N ASP A 276 32.12 -3.83 -16.20
CA ASP A 276 32.33 -4.74 -15.07
C ASP A 276 30.99 -5.17 -14.42
N VAL A 277 29.95 -4.33 -14.53
CA VAL A 277 28.58 -4.64 -14.07
C VAL A 277 27.77 -5.30 -15.20
N VAL A 278 27.65 -4.63 -16.35
CA VAL A 278 27.05 -5.22 -17.56
C VAL A 278 27.87 -4.82 -18.78
N SER A 279 28.46 -5.81 -19.44
CA SER A 279 29.09 -5.64 -20.75
C SER A 279 28.09 -5.94 -21.87
N VAL A 280 28.28 -5.32 -23.03
CA VAL A 280 27.42 -5.48 -24.22
C VAL A 280 28.28 -5.75 -25.45
N ASP A 281 27.84 -6.68 -26.30
CA ASP A 281 28.44 -6.91 -27.61
C ASP A 281 28.12 -5.73 -28.55
N GLU A 282 29.16 -5.12 -29.13
CA GLU A 282 29.07 -3.89 -29.92
C GLU A 282 28.09 -4.00 -31.10
N THR A 283 27.86 -5.19 -31.65
CA THR A 283 27.11 -5.38 -32.90
C THR A 283 25.74 -6.03 -32.74
N THR A 284 25.59 -6.89 -31.73
CA THR A 284 24.37 -7.67 -31.49
C THR A 284 23.51 -7.12 -30.35
N GLY A 285 24.07 -6.28 -29.48
CA GLY A 285 23.41 -5.82 -28.25
C GLY A 285 23.28 -6.89 -27.17
N ALA A 286 23.90 -8.06 -27.35
CA ALA A 286 23.86 -9.15 -26.37
C ALA A 286 24.61 -8.76 -25.09
N LEU A 287 24.00 -9.01 -23.92
CA LEU A 287 24.53 -8.59 -22.62
C LEU A 287 25.22 -9.73 -21.87
N THR A 288 26.26 -9.40 -21.11
CA THR A 288 26.88 -10.29 -20.12
C THR A 288 27.02 -9.56 -18.79
N PHE A 289 26.42 -10.12 -17.74
CA PHE A 289 26.37 -9.57 -16.38
C PHE A 289 27.58 -10.02 -15.55
N GLY A 290 28.13 -9.12 -14.74
CA GLY A 290 29.35 -9.33 -13.95
C GLY A 290 29.15 -9.13 -12.45
N GLU A 291 29.66 -8.01 -11.93
CA GLU A 291 29.49 -7.55 -10.55
C GLU A 291 28.16 -6.80 -10.36
N VAL A 292 27.63 -6.77 -9.13
CA VAL A 292 26.39 -6.01 -8.84
C VAL A 292 26.66 -4.51 -8.82
N GLY A 293 25.71 -3.72 -9.32
CA GLY A 293 25.84 -2.28 -9.51
C GLY A 293 24.94 -1.78 -10.63
N THR A 294 25.28 -0.62 -11.19
CA THR A 294 24.49 0.02 -12.25
C THR A 294 25.33 0.24 -13.51
N ALA A 295 24.74 -0.03 -14.67
CA ALA A 295 25.33 0.21 -15.99
C ALA A 295 24.28 0.80 -16.95
N THR A 296 24.69 1.73 -17.81
CA THR A 296 23.87 2.31 -18.87
C THR A 296 24.35 1.77 -20.21
N ILE A 297 23.44 1.18 -20.97
CA ILE A 297 23.67 0.65 -22.32
C ILE A 297 23.19 1.69 -23.32
N THR A 298 24.08 2.13 -24.20
CA THR A 298 23.82 3.14 -25.23
C THR A 298 23.92 2.52 -26.62
N ALA A 299 22.90 2.73 -27.45
CA ALA A 299 22.91 2.43 -28.87
C ALA A 299 23.15 3.71 -29.68
N SER A 300 24.08 3.66 -30.63
CA SER A 300 24.43 4.79 -31.51
C SER A 300 24.51 4.38 -32.99
N PHE A 301 24.31 5.33 -33.88
CA PHE A 301 24.45 5.14 -35.32
C PHE A 301 25.13 6.36 -35.93
N ASP A 302 26.34 6.15 -36.47
CA ASP A 302 27.22 7.21 -37.00
C ASP A 302 26.80 7.75 -38.37
N GLY A 303 25.63 7.35 -38.88
CA GLY A 303 25.18 7.63 -40.24
C GLY A 303 25.78 6.68 -41.28
N VAL A 304 25.41 6.88 -42.55
CA VAL A 304 26.04 6.24 -43.70
C VAL A 304 26.44 7.34 -44.67
N GLU A 305 27.74 7.44 -44.97
CA GLU A 305 28.30 8.53 -45.76
C GLU A 305 27.56 8.70 -47.10
N GLY A 306 26.85 9.82 -47.23
CA GLY A 306 26.11 10.13 -48.44
C GLY A 306 24.85 9.29 -48.65
N ALA A 307 24.21 8.77 -47.60
CA ALA A 307 22.85 8.24 -47.65
C ALA A 307 22.02 8.72 -46.45
N TYR A 308 22.52 8.47 -45.23
CA TYR A 308 21.82 8.73 -43.97
C TYR A 308 22.65 9.60 -43.03
N GLU A 309 22.02 10.59 -42.41
CA GLU A 309 22.60 11.34 -41.28
C GLU A 309 22.71 10.44 -40.03
N PRO A 310 23.62 10.77 -39.08
CA PRO A 310 23.67 10.10 -37.79
C PRO A 310 22.36 10.23 -37.01
N ALA A 311 21.99 9.18 -36.27
CA ALA A 311 20.85 9.23 -35.37
C ALA A 311 21.24 9.78 -33.99
N GLU A 312 20.28 10.39 -33.29
CA GLU A 312 20.46 10.67 -31.85
C GLU A 312 20.63 9.34 -31.10
N SER A 313 21.63 9.27 -30.22
CA SER A 313 21.93 8.04 -29.48
C SER A 313 20.93 7.84 -28.34
N ILE A 314 20.39 6.63 -28.23
CA ILE A 314 19.42 6.25 -27.19
C ILE A 314 20.07 5.34 -26.16
N SER A 315 19.56 5.35 -24.93
CA SER A 315 20.12 4.51 -23.86
C SER A 315 19.08 4.04 -22.86
N TYR A 316 19.40 2.96 -22.14
CA TYR A 316 18.64 2.47 -21.00
C TYR A 316 19.61 2.02 -19.89
N THR A 317 19.14 2.07 -18.65
CA THR A 317 19.94 1.72 -17.47
C THR A 317 19.52 0.39 -16.88
N ILE A 318 20.49 -0.43 -16.52
CA ILE A 318 20.33 -1.69 -15.81
C ILE A 318 20.91 -1.53 -14.40
N ASP A 319 20.07 -1.83 -13.42
CA ASP A 319 20.39 -1.91 -11.99
C ASP A 319 20.45 -3.40 -11.61
N TYR A 320 21.66 -3.96 -11.63
CA TYR A 320 21.92 -5.39 -11.41
C TYR A 320 22.26 -5.65 -9.95
N LYS A 321 21.39 -6.40 -9.25
CA LYS A 321 21.36 -6.51 -7.79
C LYS A 321 21.30 -7.95 -7.30
N LYS A 322 21.64 -8.16 -6.03
CA LYS A 322 21.34 -9.40 -5.32
C LYS A 322 19.85 -9.48 -4.98
N ASN A 323 19.39 -10.67 -4.68
CA ASN A 323 18.01 -10.94 -4.28
C ASN A 323 17.86 -10.63 -2.78
N SER A 324 16.72 -10.08 -2.39
CA SER A 324 16.37 -9.94 -0.98
C SER A 324 16.10 -11.32 -0.34
N LEU A 325 16.42 -11.41 0.95
CA LEU A 325 16.17 -12.57 1.78
C LEU A 325 15.48 -12.09 3.07
N GLU A 326 14.35 -12.71 3.42
CA GLU A 326 13.65 -12.41 4.66
C GLU A 326 13.78 -13.60 5.62
N LEU A 327 14.31 -13.34 6.82
CA LEU A 327 14.32 -14.29 7.93
C LEU A 327 13.31 -13.81 8.97
N ALA A 328 12.51 -14.74 9.51
CA ALA A 328 11.60 -14.45 10.62
C ALA A 328 11.47 -15.66 11.55
N TYR A 329 11.44 -15.42 12.85
CA TYR A 329 10.93 -16.40 13.81
C TYR A 329 9.41 -16.28 13.89
N SER A 330 8.71 -17.40 14.14
CA SER A 330 7.25 -17.40 14.30
C SER A 330 6.75 -16.59 15.52
N LYS A 331 7.65 -16.22 16.42
CA LYS A 331 7.45 -15.28 17.54
C LYS A 331 8.71 -14.45 17.75
N SER A 332 8.55 -13.20 18.21
CA SER A 332 9.67 -12.31 18.58
C SER A 332 10.04 -12.37 20.06
N LEU A 333 9.09 -12.68 20.94
CA LEU A 333 9.27 -12.81 22.39
C LEU A 333 8.36 -13.92 22.92
N ASP A 334 8.87 -14.73 23.86
CA ASP A 334 8.05 -15.55 24.77
C ASP A 334 8.59 -15.46 26.20
N VAL A 335 7.69 -15.70 27.16
CA VAL A 335 8.02 -15.82 28.60
C VAL A 335 7.50 -17.15 29.10
N ILE A 336 8.39 -17.95 29.67
CA ILE A 336 8.21 -19.37 29.98
C ILE A 336 8.61 -19.58 31.43
N TYR A 337 7.81 -20.31 32.20
CA TYR A 337 8.19 -20.66 33.56
C TYR A 337 9.13 -21.88 33.56
N ALA A 338 10.11 -21.89 34.48
CA ALA A 338 11.21 -22.87 34.49
C ALA A 338 10.74 -24.33 34.65
N ASP A 339 9.61 -24.54 35.30
CA ASP A 339 8.88 -25.80 35.48
C ASP A 339 8.20 -26.32 34.19
N ASN A 340 8.00 -25.44 33.20
CA ASN A 340 7.40 -25.75 31.91
C ASN A 340 8.44 -25.80 30.76
N LYS A 341 9.73 -25.54 31.03
CA LYS A 341 10.75 -25.34 29.98
C LYS A 341 10.97 -26.58 29.09
N ASP A 342 10.82 -27.78 29.64
CA ASP A 342 11.09 -29.04 28.95
C ASP A 342 9.92 -29.48 28.03
N SER A 343 8.73 -28.90 28.22
CA SER A 343 7.54 -29.12 27.40
C SER A 343 7.28 -28.01 26.37
N TYR A 344 8.11 -26.96 26.37
CA TYR A 344 7.90 -25.78 25.55
C TYR A 344 8.24 -25.99 24.06
N GLU A 345 7.28 -25.66 23.18
CA GLU A 345 7.48 -25.64 21.73
C GLU A 345 8.20 -24.36 21.29
N ILE A 346 9.45 -24.52 20.87
CA ILE A 346 10.34 -23.47 20.37
C ILE A 346 9.80 -22.89 19.04
N PRO A 347 9.86 -21.56 18.83
CA PRO A 347 9.45 -20.95 17.57
C PRO A 347 10.32 -21.43 16.41
N SER A 348 9.67 -21.83 15.33
CA SER A 348 10.34 -22.10 14.06
C SER A 348 10.88 -20.81 13.44
N ILE A 349 11.96 -20.95 12.68
CA ILE A 349 12.43 -19.91 11.76
C ILE A 349 11.97 -20.22 10.33
N THR A 350 11.58 -19.18 9.60
CA THR A 350 11.23 -19.23 8.18
C THR A 350 12.17 -18.35 7.37
N ILE A 351 12.54 -18.82 6.18
CA ILE A 351 13.23 -18.05 5.14
C ILE A 351 12.26 -17.85 3.97
N THR A 352 12.15 -16.61 3.50
CA THR A 352 11.38 -16.27 2.29
C THR A 352 12.31 -15.67 1.24
N SER A 353 12.24 -16.19 0.01
CA SER A 353 12.89 -15.59 -1.17
C SER A 353 12.15 -15.97 -2.47
N THR A 354 12.56 -15.34 -3.58
CA THR A 354 12.09 -15.65 -4.94
C THR A 354 12.94 -16.71 -5.65
N LEU A 355 14.10 -17.04 -5.07
CA LEU A 355 14.97 -18.13 -5.49
C LEU A 355 14.91 -19.29 -4.49
N ASP A 356 15.44 -20.44 -4.91
CA ASP A 356 15.70 -21.58 -4.03
C ASP A 356 16.70 -21.20 -2.92
N THR A 357 16.46 -21.69 -1.70
CA THR A 357 17.21 -21.38 -0.49
C THR A 357 17.72 -22.62 0.25
N ASP A 358 17.50 -23.84 -0.29
CA ASP A 358 17.84 -25.10 0.39
C ASP A 358 19.34 -25.24 0.74
N ASP A 359 20.23 -24.60 -0.03
CA ASP A 359 21.69 -24.58 0.20
C ASP A 359 22.18 -23.44 1.13
N LEU A 360 21.30 -22.60 1.68
CA LEU A 360 21.70 -21.47 2.53
C LEU A 360 22.05 -21.90 3.96
N ALA A 361 23.31 -21.67 4.35
CA ALA A 361 23.77 -21.87 5.72
C ALA A 361 23.32 -20.72 6.65
N ILE A 362 22.40 -21.03 7.57
CA ILE A 362 21.98 -20.13 8.66
C ILE A 362 22.97 -20.25 9.81
N ASN A 363 23.49 -19.11 10.29
CA ASN A 363 24.32 -19.04 11.49
C ASN A 363 23.43 -18.66 12.67
N TYR A 364 23.56 -19.36 13.80
CA TYR A 364 22.81 -19.09 15.02
C TYR A 364 23.75 -18.66 16.16
N GLU A 365 23.30 -17.68 16.94
CA GLU A 365 24.00 -17.16 18.12
C GLU A 365 23.00 -16.94 19.27
N THR A 366 23.46 -17.05 20.51
CA THR A 366 22.69 -16.71 21.71
C THR A 366 23.41 -15.62 22.49
N SER A 367 22.67 -14.61 22.96
CA SER A 367 23.23 -13.58 23.84
C SER A 367 23.55 -14.10 25.25
N ASN A 368 22.98 -15.25 25.65
CA ASN A 368 23.16 -15.81 26.98
C ASN A 368 22.94 -17.33 27.01
N ALA A 369 24.04 -18.09 26.92
CA ALA A 369 24.02 -19.55 26.91
C ALA A 369 23.58 -20.21 28.24
N ASP A 370 23.67 -19.49 29.37
CA ASP A 370 23.21 -19.99 30.68
C ASP A 370 21.67 -19.98 30.78
N VAL A 371 20.99 -19.25 29.89
CA VAL A 371 19.51 -19.20 29.78
C VAL A 371 19.01 -20.02 28.61
N ALA A 372 19.59 -19.83 27.42
CA ALA A 372 19.22 -20.61 26.24
C ALA A 372 20.41 -20.83 25.30
N THR A 373 20.58 -22.07 24.86
CA THR A 373 21.55 -22.47 23.82
C THR A 373 20.84 -22.66 22.49
N VAL A 374 21.60 -22.62 21.39
CA VAL A 374 21.12 -22.93 20.04
C VAL A 374 22.20 -23.72 19.30
N ASP A 375 21.83 -24.79 18.60
CA ASP A 375 22.77 -25.59 17.81
C ASP A 375 22.90 -25.10 16.34
N GLU A 376 23.82 -25.70 15.59
CA GLU A 376 24.08 -25.38 14.18
C GLU A 376 22.88 -25.60 13.25
N LYS A 377 21.82 -26.26 13.73
CA LYS A 377 20.57 -26.53 12.99
C LYS A 377 19.42 -25.63 13.45
N GLY A 378 19.68 -24.67 14.34
CA GLY A 378 18.66 -23.79 14.90
C GLY A 378 17.84 -24.42 16.02
N LYS A 379 18.21 -25.61 16.52
CA LYS A 379 17.52 -26.20 17.68
C LYS A 379 17.91 -25.43 18.93
N ILE A 380 16.98 -24.66 19.46
CA ILE A 380 17.14 -23.97 20.75
C ILE A 380 17.00 -24.99 21.90
N THR A 381 17.61 -24.74 23.05
CA THR A 381 17.41 -25.54 24.28
C THR A 381 17.54 -24.63 25.50
N LEU A 382 16.50 -24.62 26.34
CA LEU A 382 16.42 -23.79 27.54
C LEU A 382 17.22 -24.42 28.68
N VAL A 383 18.02 -23.59 29.38
CA VAL A 383 19.00 -24.03 30.35
C VAL A 383 18.58 -23.61 31.76
N GLY A 384 18.63 -22.30 32.05
CA GLY A 384 18.32 -21.70 33.36
C GLY A 384 17.52 -20.41 33.27
N ASN A 385 17.27 -19.79 34.42
CA ASN A 385 16.41 -18.61 34.56
C ASN A 385 17.13 -17.33 34.07
N GLY A 386 16.39 -16.42 33.44
CA GLY A 386 16.88 -15.15 32.92
C GLY A 386 16.36 -14.82 31.52
N GLU A 387 17.07 -13.95 30.79
CA GLU A 387 16.76 -13.56 29.41
C GLU A 387 17.90 -13.97 28.46
N ALA A 388 17.53 -14.47 27.27
CA ALA A 388 18.42 -14.69 26.14
C ALA A 388 17.75 -14.24 24.83
N THR A 389 18.52 -13.65 23.94
CA THR A 389 18.11 -13.40 22.55
C THR A 389 18.87 -14.33 21.64
N ILE A 390 18.13 -15.12 20.86
CA ILE A 390 18.66 -15.99 19.81
C ILE A 390 18.63 -15.21 18.50
N THR A 391 19.79 -15.08 17.86
CA THR A 391 19.94 -14.41 16.56
C THR A 391 20.23 -15.45 15.50
N ALA A 392 19.43 -15.48 14.45
CA ALA A 392 19.70 -16.23 13.23
C ALA A 392 20.17 -15.26 12.13
N SER A 393 21.18 -15.65 11.34
CA SER A 393 21.73 -14.81 10.28
C SER A 393 22.21 -15.60 9.07
N VAL A 394 21.81 -15.15 7.88
CA VAL A 394 22.45 -15.52 6.61
C VAL A 394 23.34 -14.35 6.20
N LYS A 395 24.60 -14.64 5.90
CA LYS A 395 25.56 -13.63 5.47
C LYS A 395 25.40 -13.31 3.99
N ASP A 396 25.77 -12.08 3.65
CA ASP A 396 25.98 -11.61 2.28
C ASP A 396 26.76 -12.65 1.47
N ASN A 397 26.26 -12.97 0.29
CA ASN A 397 26.86 -13.97 -0.59
C ASN A 397 26.69 -13.55 -2.06
N ASN A 398 26.90 -14.50 -2.99
CA ASN A 398 26.89 -14.21 -4.42
C ASN A 398 25.49 -13.88 -4.98
N LEU A 399 24.43 -14.41 -4.35
CA LEU A 399 23.03 -14.34 -4.82
C LEU A 399 22.14 -13.45 -3.96
N PHE A 400 22.42 -13.37 -2.65
CA PHE A 400 21.60 -12.67 -1.66
C PHE A 400 22.41 -11.65 -0.86
N ASP A 401 21.76 -10.56 -0.46
CA ASP A 401 22.24 -9.68 0.59
C ASP A 401 22.17 -10.38 1.97
N ASP A 402 22.75 -9.80 3.02
CA ASP A 402 22.65 -10.33 4.37
C ASP A 402 21.26 -10.15 4.98
N ALA A 403 20.87 -11.07 5.86
CA ALA A 403 19.57 -11.05 6.52
C ALA A 403 19.64 -11.67 7.91
N THR A 404 18.89 -11.10 8.86
CA THR A 404 18.92 -11.51 10.28
C THR A 404 17.52 -11.52 10.89
N ALA A 405 17.27 -12.48 11.79
CA ALA A 405 16.09 -12.51 12.66
C ALA A 405 16.51 -12.70 14.12
N THR A 406 15.71 -12.16 15.05
CA THR A 406 15.91 -12.31 16.49
C THR A 406 14.66 -12.83 17.18
N TYR A 407 14.86 -13.69 18.17
CA TYR A 407 13.82 -14.17 19.08
C TYR A 407 14.34 -14.09 20.51
N THR A 408 13.61 -13.40 21.38
CA THR A 408 13.94 -13.29 22.81
C THR A 408 13.13 -14.31 23.62
N VAL A 409 13.81 -15.04 24.50
CA VAL A 409 13.19 -15.94 25.46
C VAL A 409 13.51 -15.49 26.88
N ARG A 410 12.47 -15.44 27.72
CA ARG A 410 12.60 -15.25 29.17
C ARG A 410 12.20 -16.53 29.89
N VAL A 411 13.11 -17.09 30.66
CA VAL A 411 12.85 -18.22 31.55
C VAL A 411 12.69 -17.68 32.96
N ALA A 412 11.46 -17.72 33.48
CA ALA A 412 11.08 -17.15 34.76
C ALA A 412 11.05 -18.21 35.87
N ASP A 413 11.48 -17.82 37.07
CA ASP A 413 11.17 -18.58 38.27
C ASP A 413 9.68 -18.41 38.60
N PRO A 414 8.85 -19.48 38.61
CA PRO A 414 7.43 -19.34 38.95
C PRO A 414 7.22 -18.80 40.38
N ASP A 415 8.17 -18.96 41.29
CA ASP A 415 8.09 -18.51 42.68
C ASP A 415 8.81 -17.19 42.95
N ASN A 416 9.34 -16.55 41.90
CA ASN A 416 10.00 -15.26 41.96
C ASN A 416 9.89 -14.51 40.61
N ILE A 417 8.66 -14.17 40.20
CA ILE A 417 8.40 -13.36 38.99
C ILE A 417 8.87 -11.92 39.19
N PHE A 418 8.59 -11.38 40.38
CA PHE A 418 8.98 -10.06 40.85
C PHE A 418 9.03 -10.10 42.37
N TYR A 419 10.09 -9.56 42.98
CA TYR A 419 10.18 -9.44 44.43
C TYR A 419 10.98 -8.19 44.80
N GLU A 420 10.37 -7.35 45.62
CA GLU A 420 10.91 -6.11 46.14
C GLU A 420 10.80 -6.14 47.66
N SER A 421 11.95 -6.24 48.32
CA SER A 421 12.05 -6.29 49.79
C SER A 421 12.22 -4.92 50.44
N PHE A 422 12.63 -3.91 49.68
CA PHE A 422 13.03 -2.59 50.20
C PHE A 422 14.09 -2.63 51.33
N ASP A 423 14.78 -3.76 51.55
CA ASP A 423 15.69 -4.00 52.69
C ASP A 423 16.92 -3.06 52.71
N ASN A 424 17.22 -2.46 51.55
CA ASN A 424 18.29 -1.50 51.29
C ASN A 424 17.89 -0.03 51.59
N ILE A 425 16.63 0.22 51.97
CA ILE A 425 16.13 1.57 52.25
C ILE A 425 16.35 1.92 53.72
N GLU A 426 17.12 2.98 53.96
CA GLU A 426 17.28 3.60 55.29
C GLU A 426 16.25 4.74 55.48
N GLY A 427 15.60 4.80 56.64
CA GLY A 427 14.55 5.78 56.93
C GLY A 427 14.02 5.69 58.37
N LYS A 428 12.77 6.09 58.58
CA LYS A 428 12.06 5.98 59.88
C LYS A 428 10.60 5.60 59.69
N GLY A 429 10.06 4.86 60.66
CA GLY A 429 8.72 4.30 60.62
C GLY A 429 8.67 2.98 59.85
N GLY A 430 7.61 2.20 60.08
CA GLY A 430 7.49 0.84 59.54
C GLY A 430 8.27 -0.17 60.37
N ASN A 431 9.33 -0.77 59.80
CA ASN A 431 10.03 -1.90 60.41
C ASN A 431 10.84 -1.55 61.68
N ASP A 432 11.14 -0.27 61.92
CA ASP A 432 11.74 0.21 63.18
C ASP A 432 10.77 0.18 64.38
N GLY A 433 9.48 -0.07 64.13
CA GLY A 433 8.42 -0.10 65.13
C GLY A 433 8.03 1.27 65.71
N THR A 434 8.57 2.38 65.19
CA THR A 434 8.22 3.74 65.65
C THR A 434 6.90 4.22 65.05
N TRP A 435 6.61 3.80 63.81
CA TRP A 435 5.42 4.22 63.04
C TRP A 435 5.24 5.75 62.93
N GLU A 436 6.35 6.49 62.99
CA GLU A 436 6.36 7.93 62.78
C GLU A 436 6.63 8.27 61.31
N ALA A 437 6.02 9.35 60.82
CA ALA A 437 6.45 9.95 59.56
C ALA A 437 7.84 10.55 59.77
N GLY A 438 8.88 9.92 59.20
CA GLY A 438 10.22 10.50 59.25
C GLY A 438 10.27 11.87 58.59
N ASP A 439 11.14 12.76 59.10
CA ASP A 439 11.57 13.99 58.39
C ASP A 439 12.48 13.64 57.18
N GLY A 440 12.17 12.53 56.49
CA GLY A 440 13.11 11.73 55.71
C GLY A 440 13.37 12.24 54.29
N ASP A 441 14.43 11.71 53.70
CA ASP A 441 14.81 12.00 52.32
C ASP A 441 13.73 11.55 51.32
N THR A 442 13.65 12.30 50.21
CA THR A 442 12.76 12.02 49.08
C THR A 442 13.06 10.66 48.48
N PHE A 443 12.02 9.90 48.09
CA PHE A 443 12.17 8.56 47.51
C PHE A 443 13.26 8.46 46.44
N ASN A 444 14.25 7.61 46.70
CA ASN A 444 15.31 7.24 45.77
C ASN A 444 15.10 5.81 45.27
N SER A 445 14.58 5.67 44.04
CA SER A 445 14.34 4.36 43.42
C SER A 445 15.60 3.54 43.12
N ALA A 446 16.80 4.14 43.20
CA ALA A 446 18.06 3.40 43.10
C ALA A 446 18.40 2.57 44.37
N LEU A 447 17.56 2.64 45.41
CA LEU A 447 17.63 1.77 46.60
C LEU A 447 16.64 0.59 46.54
N CYS A 448 15.79 0.53 45.51
CA CYS A 448 14.92 -0.63 45.27
C CYS A 448 15.74 -1.80 44.70
N ASP A 449 15.31 -3.02 44.99
CA ASP A 449 15.89 -4.25 44.44
C ASP A 449 15.65 -4.38 42.92
N ASN A 450 14.54 -3.79 42.44
CA ASN A 450 14.17 -3.76 41.03
C ASN A 450 14.27 -2.34 40.47
N GLU A 451 14.74 -2.23 39.22
CA GLU A 451 14.71 -0.96 38.49
C GLU A 451 13.28 -0.54 38.10
N GLY A 452 13.09 0.77 37.89
CA GLY A 452 11.87 1.30 37.28
C GLY A 452 10.76 1.69 38.24
N TRP A 453 10.95 1.57 39.56
CA TRP A 453 10.04 2.22 40.52
C TRP A 453 10.08 3.74 40.37
N TYR A 454 8.92 4.39 40.49
CA TYR A 454 8.80 5.85 40.52
C TYR A 454 7.60 6.32 41.34
N GLU A 455 7.67 7.53 41.88
CA GLU A 455 6.51 8.19 42.47
C GLU A 455 5.71 8.99 41.42
N LYS A 456 4.40 9.05 41.60
CA LYS A 456 3.48 9.86 40.81
C LYS A 456 2.64 10.72 41.77
N SER A 457 3.04 11.98 41.91
CA SER A 457 2.24 12.99 42.62
C SER A 457 1.10 13.46 41.72
N THR A 458 -0.15 13.34 42.18
CA THR A 458 -1.34 13.71 41.39
C THR A 458 -1.60 15.22 41.33
N THR A 459 -0.94 16.01 42.18
CA THR A 459 -1.36 17.41 42.46
C THR A 459 -0.23 18.44 42.43
N GLY A 460 1.04 18.02 42.27
CA GLY A 460 2.19 18.93 42.17
C GLY A 460 2.43 19.82 43.41
N GLY A 461 1.87 19.43 44.56
CA GLY A 461 1.96 20.16 45.82
C GLY A 461 2.98 19.57 46.78
N THR A 462 3.55 20.40 47.66
CA THR A 462 4.68 20.10 48.56
C THR A 462 4.41 19.07 49.68
N TYR A 463 3.29 18.36 49.64
CA TYR A 463 2.79 17.50 50.72
C TYR A 463 2.25 16.14 50.23
N GLN A 464 2.59 15.70 49.02
CA GLN A 464 2.15 14.42 48.46
C GLN A 464 3.31 13.76 47.71
N THR A 465 4.03 12.87 48.39
CA THR A 465 5.28 12.23 47.94
C THR A 465 5.45 10.85 48.58
N VAL A 466 6.31 10.01 48.00
CA VAL A 466 6.83 8.80 48.64
C VAL A 466 8.11 9.17 49.42
N LEU A 467 8.19 8.69 50.65
CA LEU A 467 9.31 8.88 51.57
C LEU A 467 9.96 7.55 51.92
N GLN A 468 11.22 7.58 52.35
CA GLN A 468 11.93 6.40 52.85
C GLN A 468 11.53 6.07 54.30
N GLY A 469 11.04 4.85 54.53
CA GLY A 469 10.86 4.27 55.86
C GLY A 469 12.07 3.41 56.27
N ASP A 470 12.07 2.85 57.47
CA ASP A 470 13.08 1.83 57.81
C ASP A 470 12.74 0.55 57.04
N LYS A 471 13.57 0.17 56.06
CA LYS A 471 13.41 -1.03 55.23
C LYS A 471 12.02 -1.16 54.59
N CYS A 472 11.44 -0.04 54.19
CA CYS A 472 10.11 0.02 53.56
C CYS A 472 9.91 1.39 52.91
N LEU A 473 8.82 1.54 52.13
CA LEU A 473 8.43 2.83 51.56
C LEU A 473 7.18 3.39 52.24
N ASN A 474 7.20 4.69 52.55
CA ASN A 474 6.09 5.43 53.14
C ASN A 474 5.40 6.29 52.08
N ILE A 475 4.18 5.92 51.70
CA ILE A 475 3.31 6.74 50.84
C ILE A 475 2.63 7.80 51.71
N TYR A 476 2.99 9.06 51.51
CA TYR A 476 2.40 10.21 52.22
C TYR A 476 1.38 10.96 51.35
N GLY A 477 0.17 11.12 51.88
CA GLY A 477 -0.92 11.82 51.18
C GLY A 477 -1.43 11.06 49.96
N GLN A 478 -1.77 11.78 48.88
CA GLN A 478 -2.27 11.19 47.61
C GLN A 478 -1.15 10.80 46.64
N ALA A 479 0.06 10.53 47.13
CA ALA A 479 1.11 9.96 46.30
C ALA A 479 0.73 8.55 45.85
N ALA A 480 1.16 8.20 44.63
CA ALA A 480 1.17 6.84 44.14
C ALA A 480 2.62 6.35 44.00
N LEU A 481 2.92 5.17 44.53
CA LEU A 481 4.14 4.42 44.26
C LEU A 481 3.85 3.45 43.12
N ILE A 482 4.65 3.49 42.05
CA ILE A 482 4.44 2.68 40.85
C ILE A 482 5.67 1.83 40.56
N SER A 483 5.47 0.54 40.30
CA SER A 483 6.55 -0.40 39.97
C SER A 483 7.04 -0.24 38.53
N GLY A 484 8.24 -0.76 38.25
CA GLY A 484 8.63 -1.09 36.89
C GLY A 484 7.75 -2.18 36.27
N ASP A 485 7.91 -2.39 34.97
CA ASP A 485 7.23 -3.45 34.21
C ASP A 485 7.74 -4.84 34.61
N MET A 486 6.82 -5.76 34.90
CA MET A 486 7.10 -7.13 35.33
C MET A 486 7.53 -8.02 34.15
N LYS A 487 8.75 -7.82 33.66
CA LYS A 487 9.33 -8.47 32.46
C LYS A 487 9.10 -9.99 32.34
N TYR A 488 8.97 -10.69 33.47
CA TYR A 488 8.81 -12.15 33.59
C TYR A 488 7.36 -12.63 33.84
N LEU A 489 6.38 -11.74 33.91
CA LEU A 489 4.99 -12.12 34.16
C LEU A 489 4.28 -12.59 32.88
N ASN A 490 3.67 -13.78 32.92
CA ASN A 490 2.84 -14.32 31.85
C ASN A 490 1.62 -15.07 32.42
N GLY A 491 0.43 -14.50 32.29
CA GLY A 491 -0.82 -15.09 32.74
C GLY A 491 -1.16 -14.80 34.21
N ALA A 492 -1.79 -15.77 34.89
CA ALA A 492 -2.28 -15.60 36.24
C ALA A 492 -1.13 -15.60 37.28
N ALA A 493 -1.23 -14.70 38.25
CA ALA A 493 -0.29 -14.56 39.36
C ALA A 493 -1.00 -14.12 40.64
N ILE A 494 -0.30 -14.20 41.77
CA ILE A 494 -0.72 -13.60 43.04
C ILE A 494 0.34 -12.60 43.49
N LEU A 495 -0.12 -11.38 43.77
CA LEU A 495 0.62 -10.33 44.45
C LEU A 495 0.45 -10.52 45.96
N THR A 496 1.54 -10.61 46.71
CA THR A 496 1.56 -10.46 48.17
C THR A 496 2.35 -9.22 48.55
N PHE A 497 1.94 -8.53 49.61
CA PHE A 497 2.67 -7.38 50.17
C PHE A 497 2.25 -7.14 51.62
N LYS A 498 3.11 -6.49 52.39
CA LYS A 498 2.78 -5.94 53.70
C LYS A 498 2.39 -4.48 53.59
N ALA A 499 1.35 -4.06 54.32
CA ALA A 499 1.05 -2.65 54.52
C ALA A 499 0.64 -2.35 55.97
N GLY A 500 1.01 -1.16 56.44
CA GLY A 500 0.70 -0.64 57.77
C GLY A 500 0.67 0.89 57.77
N ALA A 501 0.03 1.53 58.75
CA ALA A 501 -0.15 2.98 58.77
C ALA A 501 0.29 3.63 60.09
N ALA A 502 0.76 4.88 60.01
CA ALA A 502 1.08 5.71 61.18
C ALA A 502 -0.17 6.15 61.96
N VAL A 503 -0.06 6.26 63.29
CA VAL A 503 -1.10 6.90 64.13
C VAL A 503 -1.02 8.42 63.98
N LYS A 504 -2.14 9.09 63.64
CA LYS A 504 -2.26 10.55 63.86
C LYS A 504 -3.68 11.01 64.17
N ASN A 505 -4.16 10.72 65.40
CA ASN A 505 -5.34 11.34 66.03
C ASN A 505 -6.61 11.47 65.14
N ASN A 506 -6.88 10.49 64.28
CA ASN A 506 -7.95 10.54 63.27
C ASN A 506 -8.98 9.40 63.51
N PRO A 507 -10.30 9.68 63.53
CA PRO A 507 -11.33 8.65 63.69
C PRO A 507 -11.64 7.80 62.43
N ALA A 508 -10.98 8.02 61.30
CA ALA A 508 -11.18 7.23 60.08
C ALA A 508 -10.05 6.20 59.86
N THR A 509 -10.42 5.01 59.37
CA THR A 509 -9.49 3.93 59.01
C THR A 509 -8.68 4.34 57.77
N PRO A 510 -7.34 4.16 57.75
CA PRO A 510 -6.54 4.31 56.53
C PRO A 510 -6.91 3.24 55.51
N SER A 511 -6.94 3.60 54.23
CA SER A 511 -7.04 2.64 53.14
C SER A 511 -5.97 2.86 52.07
N LEU A 512 -5.53 1.77 51.48
CA LEU A 512 -4.58 1.71 50.38
C LEU A 512 -5.33 1.17 49.16
N LYS A 513 -5.29 1.89 48.05
CA LYS A 513 -5.78 1.40 46.77
C LYS A 513 -4.63 0.75 46.01
N ILE A 514 -4.85 -0.47 45.56
CA ILE A 514 -3.94 -1.21 44.70
C ILE A 514 -4.58 -1.31 43.32
N THR A 515 -3.87 -0.82 42.31
CA THR A 515 -4.26 -0.93 40.91
C THR A 515 -3.19 -1.74 40.19
N VAL A 516 -3.59 -2.77 39.47
CA VAL A 516 -2.69 -3.53 38.59
C VAL A 516 -2.97 -3.09 37.16
N VAL A 517 -1.95 -2.57 36.48
CA VAL A 517 -2.09 -1.96 35.16
C VAL A 517 -1.26 -2.75 34.16
N ASP A 518 -1.90 -3.32 33.15
CA ASP A 518 -1.23 -4.03 32.05
C ASP A 518 -1.19 -3.13 30.81
N GLY A 519 0.01 -2.68 30.44
CA GLY A 519 0.24 -1.67 29.40
C GLY A 519 -0.48 -0.35 29.73
N ASN A 520 -1.70 -0.20 29.20
CA ASN A 520 -2.57 0.98 29.39
C ASN A 520 -3.93 0.64 30.00
N LYS A 521 -4.14 -0.58 30.53
CA LYS A 521 -5.43 -1.04 31.06
C LYS A 521 -5.31 -1.42 32.53
N ASN A 522 -6.18 -0.88 33.39
CA ASN A 522 -6.34 -1.39 34.75
C ASN A 522 -7.02 -2.76 34.66
N ILE A 523 -6.34 -3.83 35.09
CA ILE A 523 -6.84 -5.21 35.11
C ILE A 523 -7.30 -5.65 36.50
N VAL A 524 -6.83 -4.99 37.56
CA VAL A 524 -7.31 -5.12 38.93
C VAL A 524 -7.38 -3.73 39.55
N GLU A 525 -8.42 -3.48 40.34
CA GLU A 525 -8.55 -2.29 41.17
C GLU A 525 -9.22 -2.69 42.50
N GLN A 526 -8.51 -2.54 43.61
CA GLN A 526 -8.96 -2.98 44.93
C GLN A 526 -8.44 -2.05 46.03
N SER A 527 -9.34 -1.53 46.88
CA SER A 527 -8.96 -0.83 48.11
C SER A 527 -8.98 -1.79 49.30
N VAL A 528 -7.98 -1.68 50.19
CA VAL A 528 -7.87 -2.47 51.42
C VAL A 528 -7.73 -1.55 52.62
N GLU A 529 -8.39 -1.89 53.74
CA GLU A 529 -8.17 -1.22 55.02
C GLU A 529 -6.82 -1.63 55.59
N VAL A 530 -6.03 -0.66 56.04
CA VAL A 530 -4.66 -0.83 56.55
C VAL A 530 -4.63 -0.64 58.07
N PRO A 531 -4.06 -1.59 58.85
CA PRO A 531 -3.97 -1.46 60.30
C PRO A 531 -3.00 -0.33 60.68
N VAL A 532 -3.13 0.13 61.92
CA VAL A 532 -2.37 1.27 62.44
C VAL A 532 -1.40 0.80 63.51
N GLY A 533 -0.11 1.10 63.35
CA GLY A 533 0.95 0.70 64.29
C GLY A 533 1.42 -0.75 64.17
N GLU A 534 1.03 -1.46 63.11
CA GLU A 534 1.51 -2.80 62.77
C GLU A 534 1.44 -3.00 61.24
N PHE A 535 2.24 -3.94 60.71
CA PHE A 535 2.09 -4.42 59.34
C PHE A 535 1.08 -5.57 59.30
N LYS A 536 0.28 -5.60 58.24
CA LYS A 536 -0.52 -6.76 57.85
C LYS A 536 -0.15 -7.18 56.44
N GLU A 537 -0.16 -8.49 56.20
CA GLU A 537 0.01 -9.06 54.86
C GLU A 537 -1.33 -9.07 54.09
N TYR A 538 -1.23 -8.80 52.79
CA TYR A 538 -2.33 -8.77 51.84
C TYR A 538 -2.00 -9.67 50.65
N SER A 539 -3.03 -10.21 50.01
CA SER A 539 -2.89 -11.01 48.80
C SER A 539 -3.93 -10.59 47.76
N ILE A 540 -3.52 -10.36 46.52
CA ILE A 540 -4.35 -9.88 45.42
C ILE A 540 -4.07 -10.74 44.18
N VAL A 541 -5.12 -11.25 43.53
CA VAL A 541 -4.98 -12.05 42.30
C VAL A 541 -4.80 -11.14 41.10
N ILE A 542 -3.73 -11.35 40.35
CA ILE A 542 -3.53 -10.79 39.01
C ILE A 542 -4.06 -11.83 38.01
N PRO A 543 -5.17 -11.60 37.31
CA PRO A 543 -5.85 -12.65 36.55
C PRO A 543 -5.12 -13.03 35.25
N ASN A 544 -4.58 -12.05 34.52
CA ASN A 544 -3.90 -12.22 33.24
C ASN A 544 -2.87 -11.10 33.04
N GLY A 545 -1.75 -11.16 33.75
CA GLY A 545 -0.65 -10.22 33.56
C GLY A 545 0.22 -10.54 32.35
N THR A 546 0.96 -9.55 31.87
CA THR A 546 1.94 -9.66 30.77
C THR A 546 3.26 -8.99 31.18
N PRO A 547 4.31 -9.07 30.34
CA PRO A 547 5.57 -8.37 30.60
C PRO A 547 5.48 -6.84 30.74
N ASN A 548 4.32 -6.23 30.44
CA ASN A 548 4.04 -4.79 30.59
C ASN A 548 3.11 -4.48 31.78
N THR A 549 2.95 -5.44 32.70
CA THR A 549 2.17 -5.27 33.93
C THR A 549 3.00 -4.54 34.99
N ARG A 550 2.38 -3.55 35.64
CA ARG A 550 2.92 -2.79 36.78
C ARG A 550 1.89 -2.65 37.90
N LEU A 551 2.38 -2.39 39.11
CA LEU A 551 1.58 -2.09 40.30
C LEU A 551 1.53 -0.58 40.51
N GLU A 552 0.37 -0.05 40.90
CA GLU A 552 0.18 1.31 41.41
C GLU A 552 -0.46 1.21 42.80
N PHE A 553 0.34 1.52 43.83
CA PHE A 553 -0.10 1.62 45.23
C PHE A 553 -0.40 3.08 45.52
N TRP A 554 -1.64 3.42 45.88
CA TRP A 554 -2.10 4.79 46.06
C TRP A 554 -2.75 5.01 47.43
N GLY A 555 -2.22 5.98 48.19
CA GLY A 555 -2.78 6.37 49.48
C GLY A 555 -4.12 7.09 49.30
N GLU A 556 -5.20 6.50 49.82
CA GLU A 556 -6.53 7.11 49.72
C GLU A 556 -6.75 8.18 50.81
N GLN A 557 -7.48 9.24 50.45
CA GLN A 557 -7.90 10.24 51.43
C GLN A 557 -9.14 9.78 52.20
N ALA A 558 -9.07 9.86 53.53
CA ALA A 558 -10.28 9.89 54.33
C ALA A 558 -10.75 11.34 54.56
N SER A 559 -12.06 11.56 54.43
CA SER A 559 -12.70 12.76 54.95
C SER A 559 -13.27 12.47 56.33
N ASN A 560 -12.92 13.28 57.34
CA ASN A 560 -13.56 13.18 58.64
C ASN A 560 -14.99 13.79 58.62
N ARG A 561 -15.73 13.67 59.73
CA ARG A 561 -17.11 14.19 59.86
C ARG A 561 -17.26 15.70 59.68
N PHE A 562 -16.17 16.46 59.60
CA PHE A 562 -16.14 17.91 59.37
C PHE A 562 -15.70 18.28 57.95
N LEU A 563 -15.63 17.32 57.01
CA LEU A 563 -15.14 17.50 55.64
C LEU A 563 -13.69 17.98 55.56
N VAL A 564 -12.89 17.70 56.60
CA VAL A 564 -11.45 17.91 56.55
C VAL A 564 -10.81 16.63 56.00
N THR A 565 -10.13 16.76 54.87
CA THR A 565 -9.22 15.77 54.32
C THR A 565 -8.13 15.43 55.33
N VAL A 566 -7.87 14.14 55.54
CA VAL A 566 -6.73 13.68 56.31
C VAL A 566 -5.82 12.85 55.43
N GLU A 567 -4.52 13.16 55.50
CA GLU A 567 -3.44 12.44 54.83
C GLU A 567 -2.86 11.40 55.78
N TYR A 568 -2.69 10.18 55.29
CA TYR A 568 -2.05 9.09 56.02
C TYR A 568 -0.58 8.94 55.58
N ASN A 569 0.20 8.28 56.44
CA ASN A 569 1.50 7.69 56.08
C ASN A 569 1.24 6.19 56.02
N ILE A 570 1.32 5.61 54.83
CA ILE A 570 1.10 4.19 54.60
C ILE A 570 2.44 3.57 54.21
N PHE A 571 2.98 2.75 55.10
CA PHE A 571 4.17 1.97 54.87
C PHE A 571 3.82 0.73 54.04
N ILE A 572 4.65 0.42 53.05
CA ILE A 572 4.55 -0.76 52.18
C ILE A 572 5.89 -1.49 52.17
N ASP A 573 5.83 -2.81 52.28
CA ASP A 573 6.97 -3.71 52.42
C ASP A 573 6.70 -5.08 51.74
N ASP A 574 7.73 -5.87 51.49
CA ASP A 574 7.67 -7.26 50.97
C ASP A 574 6.76 -7.47 49.74
N VAL A 575 6.91 -6.64 48.70
CA VAL A 575 6.07 -6.72 47.49
C VAL A 575 6.56 -7.86 46.60
N LYS A 576 5.82 -8.97 46.57
CA LYS A 576 6.14 -10.18 45.80
C LYS A 576 5.05 -10.55 44.81
N VAL A 577 5.43 -11.03 43.62
CA VAL A 577 4.53 -11.65 42.65
C VAL A 577 5.06 -13.04 42.29
N VAL A 578 4.16 -14.04 42.35
CA VAL A 578 4.44 -15.42 41.97
C VAL A 578 3.36 -15.96 41.03
N ARG A 579 3.73 -16.93 40.18
CA ARG A 579 2.84 -17.63 39.24
C ARG A 579 1.70 -18.27 40.02
N LEU A 580 0.49 -18.18 39.47
CA LEU A 580 -0.71 -18.79 40.04
C LEU A 580 -1.38 -19.73 39.03
N VAL A 581 -1.74 -20.92 39.48
CA VAL A 581 -2.41 -21.96 38.69
C VAL A 581 -3.88 -22.03 39.11
N PRO A 582 -4.81 -21.35 38.38
CA PRO A 582 -6.24 -21.40 38.68
C PRO A 582 -6.86 -22.74 38.28
N ILE A 583 -7.51 -23.40 39.23
CA ILE A 583 -8.26 -24.65 39.03
C ILE A 583 -9.69 -24.39 39.51
N SER A 584 -10.65 -24.37 38.59
CA SER A 584 -12.03 -23.95 38.89
C SER A 584 -13.06 -25.00 38.53
N GLU A 585 -14.09 -25.12 39.37
CA GLU A 585 -15.14 -26.11 39.17
C GLU A 585 -16.00 -25.80 37.94
N THR A 586 -15.98 -24.56 37.45
CA THR A 586 -16.80 -24.11 36.31
C THR A 586 -16.03 -23.98 35.00
N THR A 587 -14.74 -24.34 34.94
CA THR A 587 -13.90 -24.21 33.74
C THR A 587 -13.29 -25.54 33.33
N ASP A 588 -13.03 -25.72 32.04
CA ASP A 588 -12.20 -26.85 31.60
C ASP A 588 -10.75 -26.64 32.07
N ASN A 589 -10.29 -27.53 32.94
CA ASN A 589 -8.96 -27.53 33.50
C ASN A 589 -7.98 -28.43 32.70
N THR A 590 -8.41 -29.11 31.63
CA THR A 590 -7.60 -30.12 30.90
C THR A 590 -6.22 -29.60 30.48
N ALA A 591 -6.17 -28.43 29.84
CA ALA A 591 -4.91 -27.84 29.39
C ALA A 591 -4.02 -27.38 30.54
N ILE A 592 -4.61 -26.82 31.62
CA ILE A 592 -3.81 -26.31 32.75
C ILE A 592 -3.27 -27.45 33.61
N LEU A 593 -3.99 -28.56 33.76
CA LEU A 593 -3.49 -29.73 34.48
C LEU A 593 -2.39 -30.44 33.69
N ALA A 594 -2.56 -30.63 32.38
CA ALA A 594 -1.51 -31.20 31.53
C ALA A 594 -0.22 -30.35 31.51
N ALA A 595 -0.35 -29.02 31.54
CA ALA A 595 0.79 -28.09 31.53
C ALA A 595 1.49 -27.93 32.90
N ASN A 596 1.03 -28.59 33.97
CA ASN A 596 1.64 -28.56 35.30
C ASN A 596 1.72 -29.95 35.96
N ASP A 597 1.56 -31.03 35.19
CA ASP A 597 1.55 -32.40 35.71
C ASP A 597 2.90 -32.78 36.34
N GLY A 598 2.90 -33.17 37.62
CA GLY A 598 4.09 -33.42 38.42
C GLY A 598 4.79 -32.18 38.98
N ASN A 599 4.33 -30.96 38.65
CA ASN A 599 4.94 -29.71 39.12
C ASN A 599 4.32 -29.25 40.45
N ASP A 600 5.18 -28.76 41.35
CA ASP A 600 4.79 -28.15 42.63
C ASP A 600 4.57 -26.63 42.46
N VAL A 601 3.32 -26.20 42.54
CA VAL A 601 2.87 -24.87 42.07
C VAL A 601 1.96 -24.18 43.08
N ASN A 602 1.84 -22.85 42.98
CA ASN A 602 0.86 -22.10 43.76
C ASN A 602 -0.52 -22.22 43.10
N VAL A 603 -1.44 -22.93 43.74
CA VAL A 603 -2.79 -23.24 43.26
C VAL A 603 -3.79 -22.19 43.77
N LYS A 604 -4.70 -21.76 42.88
CA LYS A 604 -5.96 -21.11 43.25
C LYS A 604 -7.10 -22.09 43.02
N LEU A 605 -7.67 -22.62 44.10
CA LEU A 605 -8.81 -23.53 44.04
C LEU A 605 -10.13 -22.74 44.12
N ASP A 606 -10.83 -22.63 43.00
CA ASP A 606 -12.19 -22.10 42.93
C ASP A 606 -13.22 -23.24 43.03
N ARG A 607 -13.46 -23.71 44.26
CA ARG A 607 -14.44 -24.75 44.57
C ARG A 607 -15.21 -24.43 45.85
N LYS A 608 -16.54 -24.37 45.77
CA LYS A 608 -17.39 -24.19 46.96
C LYS A 608 -17.69 -25.51 47.66
N LEU A 609 -17.50 -25.56 48.98
CA LEU A 609 -17.73 -26.75 49.80
C LEU A 609 -18.56 -26.40 51.03
N SER A 610 -19.60 -27.18 51.33
CA SER A 610 -20.42 -26.95 52.53
C SER A 610 -20.04 -27.89 53.69
N ASN A 611 -20.06 -27.38 54.92
CA ASN A 611 -19.96 -28.17 56.14
C ASN A 611 -21.31 -28.76 56.60
N GLU A 612 -22.42 -28.51 55.89
CA GLU A 612 -23.74 -29.04 56.27
C GLU A 612 -23.96 -30.47 55.74
N TYR A 613 -23.51 -30.77 54.53
CA TYR A 613 -23.67 -32.06 53.82
C TYR A 613 -22.33 -32.65 53.36
N TRP A 614 -22.36 -33.85 52.78
CA TRP A 614 -21.19 -34.46 52.14
C TRP A 614 -21.03 -33.93 50.72
N ASN A 615 -19.86 -33.38 50.40
CA ASN A 615 -19.50 -32.94 49.06
C ASN A 615 -18.82 -34.09 48.35
N THR A 616 -19.14 -34.36 47.07
CA THR A 616 -18.23 -35.14 46.23
C THR A 616 -17.06 -34.26 45.81
N VAL A 617 -15.84 -34.77 45.96
CA VAL A 617 -14.60 -34.09 45.54
C VAL A 617 -13.69 -35.07 44.80
N CYS A 618 -12.95 -34.54 43.83
CA CYS A 618 -11.80 -35.18 43.21
C CYS A 618 -10.82 -34.06 42.87
N PHE A 619 -9.71 -33.95 43.60
CA PHE A 619 -8.75 -32.87 43.38
C PHE A 619 -7.58 -33.36 42.51
N PRO A 620 -7.10 -32.55 41.54
CA PRO A 620 -5.95 -32.88 40.70
C PRO A 620 -4.61 -32.49 41.35
N PHE A 621 -4.52 -32.63 42.67
CA PHE A 621 -3.33 -32.31 43.46
C PHE A 621 -3.35 -33.13 44.75
N ASN A 622 -2.16 -33.42 45.27
CA ASN A 622 -1.99 -34.15 46.51
C ASN A 622 -2.02 -33.17 47.70
N LEU A 623 -2.65 -33.57 48.81
CA LEU A 623 -2.58 -32.85 50.09
C LEU A 623 -2.28 -33.84 51.22
N SER A 624 -1.31 -33.50 52.06
CA SER A 624 -1.04 -34.20 53.31
C SER A 624 -2.16 -34.01 54.33
N THR A 625 -2.13 -34.79 55.42
CA THR A 625 -3.06 -34.60 56.55
C THR A 625 -2.90 -33.24 57.23
N GLU A 626 -1.68 -32.66 57.21
CA GLU A 626 -1.41 -31.34 57.78
C GLU A 626 -2.03 -30.24 56.92
N GLU A 627 -1.82 -30.27 55.60
CA GLU A 627 -2.41 -29.31 54.66
C GLU A 627 -3.95 -29.39 54.64
N VAL A 628 -4.54 -30.60 54.71
CA VAL A 628 -6.00 -30.74 54.81
C VAL A 628 -6.54 -30.10 56.11
N ASN A 629 -5.86 -30.29 57.24
CA ASN A 629 -6.26 -29.65 58.49
C ASN A 629 -6.11 -28.12 58.40
N THR A 630 -5.05 -27.61 57.77
CA THR A 630 -4.81 -26.16 57.60
C THR A 630 -5.82 -25.50 56.66
N LEU A 631 -6.16 -26.14 55.53
CA LEU A 631 -7.03 -25.57 54.49
C LEU A 631 -8.52 -25.76 54.78
N PHE A 632 -8.90 -26.84 55.45
CA PHE A 632 -10.30 -27.23 55.63
C PHE A 632 -10.72 -27.45 57.10
N GLY A 633 -9.80 -27.25 58.05
CA GLY A 633 -10.02 -27.38 59.50
C GLY A 633 -9.69 -28.77 60.05
N GLU A 634 -9.24 -28.83 61.31
CA GLU A 634 -8.92 -30.08 62.02
C GLU A 634 -10.13 -31.00 62.18
N ALA A 635 -11.35 -30.45 62.23
CA ALA A 635 -12.58 -31.23 62.33
C ALA A 635 -13.12 -31.73 60.97
N SER A 636 -12.43 -31.44 59.86
CA SER A 636 -12.78 -31.94 58.52
C SER A 636 -12.86 -33.47 58.46
N GLN A 637 -13.76 -34.00 57.62
CA GLN A 637 -14.06 -35.41 57.51
C GLN A 637 -13.91 -35.90 56.05
N ILE A 638 -13.30 -37.07 55.87
CA ILE A 638 -13.12 -37.72 54.57
C ILE A 638 -13.75 -39.13 54.63
N ARG A 639 -14.36 -39.57 53.53
CA ARG A 639 -14.71 -40.97 53.32
C ARG A 639 -14.29 -41.45 51.92
N GLU A 640 -13.64 -42.60 51.86
CA GLU A 640 -13.28 -43.32 50.62
C GLU A 640 -14.39 -44.32 50.26
N PHE A 641 -14.68 -44.49 48.96
CA PHE A 641 -15.56 -45.56 48.50
C PHE A 641 -14.88 -46.92 48.72
N ASN A 642 -15.56 -47.87 49.38
CA ASN A 642 -14.92 -49.10 49.83
C ASN A 642 -15.57 -50.37 49.26
N ARG A 643 -16.90 -50.46 49.32
CA ARG A 643 -17.65 -51.65 48.87
C ARG A 643 -19.13 -51.38 48.69
N VAL A 644 -19.81 -52.33 48.05
CA VAL A 644 -21.27 -52.41 48.03
C VAL A 644 -21.73 -53.65 48.79
N GLU A 645 -22.63 -53.47 49.75
CA GLU A 645 -23.10 -54.55 50.63
C GLU A 645 -24.57 -54.31 51.04
N LYS A 646 -25.46 -55.31 50.90
CA LYS A 646 -26.86 -55.27 51.42
C LYS A 646 -27.73 -54.09 50.94
N GLY A 647 -27.45 -53.52 49.77
CA GLY A 647 -28.15 -52.32 49.29
C GLY A 647 -27.62 -51.01 49.90
N GLU A 648 -26.41 -51.02 50.46
CA GLU A 648 -25.68 -49.83 50.87
C GLU A 648 -24.40 -49.72 50.03
N MET A 649 -24.12 -48.53 49.50
CA MET A 649 -22.80 -48.13 49.03
C MET A 649 -22.02 -47.62 50.23
N VAL A 650 -21.02 -48.38 50.65
CA VAL A 650 -20.31 -48.14 51.91
C VAL A 650 -19.06 -47.31 51.65
N PHE A 651 -19.04 -46.14 52.27
CA PHE A 651 -17.91 -45.23 52.33
C PHE A 651 -17.32 -45.29 53.74
N VAL A 652 -16.01 -45.50 53.85
CA VAL A 652 -15.30 -45.70 55.13
C VAL A 652 -14.34 -44.54 55.40
N GLU A 653 -13.95 -44.35 56.66
CA GLU A 653 -12.89 -43.39 56.99
C GLU A 653 -11.54 -43.93 56.49
N PRO A 654 -10.78 -43.17 55.68
CA PRO A 654 -9.46 -43.59 55.22
C PRO A 654 -8.47 -43.67 56.39
N LYS A 655 -7.36 -44.39 56.19
CA LYS A 655 -6.30 -44.55 57.23
C LYS A 655 -5.63 -43.23 57.64
N THR A 656 -5.68 -42.23 56.77
CA THR A 656 -5.08 -40.89 56.91
C THR A 656 -6.01 -39.87 56.28
N LYS A 657 -6.02 -38.62 56.76
CA LYS A 657 -6.78 -37.54 56.10
C LYS A 657 -6.08 -36.93 54.88
N ALA A 658 -5.01 -37.55 54.37
CA ALA A 658 -4.40 -37.11 53.13
C ALA A 658 -5.36 -37.30 51.95
N ILE A 659 -5.37 -36.35 51.02
CA ILE A 659 -6.09 -36.46 49.75
C ILE A 659 -5.06 -36.82 48.68
N VAL A 660 -5.32 -37.91 47.97
CA VAL A 660 -4.52 -38.33 46.81
C VAL A 660 -5.14 -37.71 45.56
N ALA A 661 -4.29 -37.20 44.67
CA ALA A 661 -4.72 -36.64 43.40
C ALA A 661 -5.55 -37.64 42.56
N GLY A 662 -6.49 -37.11 41.78
CA GLY A 662 -7.33 -37.92 40.90
C GLY A 662 -8.28 -38.89 41.59
N THR A 663 -8.28 -38.95 42.93
CA THR A 663 -9.05 -39.93 43.71
C THR A 663 -10.35 -39.29 44.21
N PRO A 664 -11.52 -39.89 43.93
CA PRO A 664 -12.80 -39.35 44.38
C PRO A 664 -13.11 -39.72 45.84
N TYR A 665 -13.54 -38.72 46.61
CA TYR A 665 -13.93 -38.84 48.03
C TYR A 665 -15.30 -38.21 48.31
N LEU A 666 -15.91 -38.63 49.42
CA LEU A 666 -16.88 -37.78 50.13
C LEU A 666 -16.13 -36.94 51.15
N PHE A 667 -16.34 -35.62 51.10
CA PHE A 667 -15.59 -34.66 51.89
C PHE A 667 -16.51 -33.68 52.60
N LYS A 668 -16.17 -33.33 53.83
CA LYS A 668 -16.90 -32.37 54.65
C LYS A 668 -15.89 -31.48 55.39
N PRO A 669 -15.73 -30.20 55.00
CA PRO A 669 -14.86 -29.28 55.72
C PRO A 669 -15.44 -28.96 57.11
N GLU A 670 -14.63 -28.39 57.99
CA GLU A 670 -15.09 -27.90 59.30
C GLU A 670 -16.04 -26.70 59.16
N ASN A 671 -15.73 -25.79 58.23
CA ASN A 671 -16.50 -24.59 57.91
C ASN A 671 -16.84 -24.54 56.41
N ASN A 672 -17.87 -23.80 56.02
CA ASN A 672 -18.17 -23.56 54.60
C ASN A 672 -16.97 -22.88 53.91
N ILE A 673 -16.61 -23.37 52.73
CA ILE A 673 -15.65 -22.75 51.82
C ILE A 673 -16.45 -22.06 50.73
N ASP A 674 -16.62 -20.74 50.85
CA ASP A 674 -17.38 -19.90 49.90
C ASP A 674 -16.50 -19.06 48.97
N ASN A 675 -15.22 -18.92 49.31
CA ASN A 675 -14.18 -18.15 48.60
C ASN A 675 -13.13 -19.10 47.98
N SER A 676 -12.32 -18.57 47.08
CA SER A 676 -11.12 -19.26 46.57
C SER A 676 -10.14 -19.59 47.70
N LEU A 677 -9.53 -20.78 47.65
CA LEU A 677 -8.37 -21.13 48.48
C LEU A 677 -7.08 -20.94 47.71
N PHE A 678 -6.03 -20.50 48.40
CA PHE A 678 -4.69 -20.27 47.87
C PHE A 678 -3.69 -21.07 48.69
N PHE A 679 -2.93 -21.94 48.03
CA PHE A 679 -1.95 -22.82 48.69
C PHE A 679 -0.96 -23.33 47.66
N ARG A 680 0.13 -23.94 48.13
CA ARG A 680 1.08 -24.64 47.28
C ARG A 680 0.74 -26.13 47.26
N ALA A 681 0.78 -26.77 46.10
CA ALA A 681 0.64 -28.22 45.98
C ALA A 681 1.23 -28.74 44.67
N THR A 682 1.63 -30.01 44.69
CA THR A 682 1.99 -30.76 43.47
C THR A 682 0.72 -31.15 42.71
N VAL A 683 0.60 -30.62 41.49
CA VAL A 683 -0.45 -31.00 40.54
C VAL A 683 -0.14 -32.39 39.96
N ASP A 684 -1.18 -33.20 39.83
CA ASP A 684 -1.11 -34.56 39.28
C ASP A 684 -2.41 -34.77 38.48
N ASN A 685 -2.24 -34.95 37.17
CA ASN A 685 -3.31 -35.02 36.18
C ASN A 685 -3.87 -36.46 36.02
N SER A 686 -3.55 -37.37 36.94
CA SER A 686 -4.24 -38.65 37.01
C SER A 686 -5.71 -38.48 37.39
N ASN A 687 -6.56 -39.40 36.91
CA ASN A 687 -7.96 -39.49 37.34
C ASN A 687 -8.30 -40.97 37.52
N ASN A 688 -8.40 -41.37 38.78
CA ASN A 688 -8.44 -42.77 39.20
C ASN A 688 -9.83 -43.10 39.74
N ALA A 689 -10.64 -43.77 38.92
CA ALA A 689 -11.90 -44.35 39.38
C ALA A 689 -11.65 -45.42 40.46
N VAL A 690 -12.30 -45.28 41.61
CA VAL A 690 -12.25 -46.29 42.68
C VAL A 690 -13.31 -47.34 42.40
N ALA A 691 -12.88 -48.54 42.04
CA ALA A 691 -13.73 -49.65 41.67
C ALA A 691 -13.87 -50.68 42.81
N TYR A 692 -15.07 -51.23 42.96
CA TYR A 692 -15.36 -52.41 43.79
C TYR A 692 -16.05 -53.46 42.91
N ALA A 693 -15.51 -54.69 42.91
CA ALA A 693 -16.18 -55.84 42.31
C ALA A 693 -16.86 -56.68 43.40
N ASP A 694 -18.13 -57.06 43.20
CA ASP A 694 -18.81 -58.02 44.07
C ASP A 694 -18.34 -59.47 43.83
N ALA A 695 -18.91 -60.43 44.58
CA ALA A 695 -18.54 -61.84 44.47
C ALA A 695 -18.93 -62.46 43.12
N GLU A 696 -19.88 -61.83 42.41
CA GLU A 696 -20.36 -62.16 41.09
C GLU A 696 -19.56 -61.48 39.97
N GLY A 697 -18.58 -60.62 40.32
CA GLY A 697 -17.71 -59.91 39.38
C GLY A 697 -18.33 -58.64 38.78
N LYS A 698 -19.45 -58.15 39.34
CA LYS A 698 -20.05 -56.88 38.90
C LYS A 698 -19.29 -55.70 39.49
N GLU A 699 -18.92 -54.77 38.63
CA GLU A 699 -18.07 -53.64 38.98
C GLU A 699 -18.87 -52.36 39.25
N TYR A 700 -18.68 -51.80 40.44
CA TYR A 700 -19.24 -50.53 40.90
C TYR A 700 -18.10 -49.51 40.96
N LYS A 701 -18.25 -48.33 40.34
CA LYS A 701 -17.19 -47.31 40.30
C LYS A 701 -17.65 -46.01 40.92
N PHE A 702 -16.80 -45.43 41.75
CA PHE A 702 -16.85 -44.01 42.08
C PHE A 702 -15.79 -43.31 41.21
N VAL A 703 -16.22 -42.38 40.35
CA VAL A 703 -15.42 -41.80 39.27
C VAL A 703 -15.27 -40.30 39.52
N GLY A 704 -14.03 -39.84 39.62
CA GLY A 704 -13.72 -38.42 39.77
C GLY A 704 -13.80 -37.67 38.43
N VAL A 705 -14.02 -36.36 38.51
CA VAL A 705 -13.89 -35.43 37.38
C VAL A 705 -13.18 -34.17 37.84
N THR A 706 -12.25 -33.68 37.03
CA THR A 706 -11.44 -32.47 37.30
C THR A 706 -11.93 -31.24 36.52
N SER A 707 -12.64 -31.45 35.41
CA SER A 707 -13.35 -30.43 34.61
C SER A 707 -14.87 -30.65 34.63
N PRO A 708 -15.70 -29.65 34.28
CA PRO A 708 -17.10 -29.86 33.95
C PRO A 708 -17.27 -31.02 32.98
N THR A 709 -18.08 -32.02 33.36
CA THR A 709 -18.21 -33.29 32.64
C THR A 709 -19.67 -33.61 32.40
N GLU A 710 -20.00 -33.91 31.15
CA GLU A 710 -21.33 -34.40 30.75
C GLU A 710 -21.49 -35.87 31.14
N LEU A 711 -22.56 -36.17 31.88
CA LEU A 711 -22.88 -37.52 32.37
C LEU A 711 -23.81 -38.26 31.40
N LEU A 712 -23.62 -39.59 31.32
CA LEU A 712 -24.52 -40.50 30.61
C LEU A 712 -25.82 -40.71 31.41
N ALA A 713 -26.91 -41.06 30.72
CA ALA A 713 -28.20 -41.36 31.35
C ALA A 713 -28.17 -42.51 32.39
N THR A 714 -27.11 -43.32 32.38
CA THR A 714 -26.86 -44.44 33.31
C THR A 714 -25.96 -44.06 34.50
N ASP A 715 -25.23 -42.95 34.40
CA ASP A 715 -24.39 -42.45 35.47
C ASP A 715 -25.25 -41.84 36.59
N ILE A 716 -24.73 -41.80 37.81
CA ILE A 716 -25.47 -41.39 39.00
C ILE A 716 -24.64 -40.42 39.82
N PHE A 717 -25.22 -39.30 40.27
CA PHE A 717 -24.57 -38.38 41.21
C PHE A 717 -25.23 -38.42 42.58
N ILE A 718 -24.48 -37.97 43.59
CA ILE A 718 -24.93 -37.90 44.99
C ILE A 718 -25.47 -36.49 45.25
N GLY A 719 -26.71 -36.38 45.70
CA GLY A 719 -27.32 -35.11 46.09
C GLY A 719 -26.89 -34.64 47.48
N THR A 720 -27.20 -33.39 47.82
CA THR A 720 -26.89 -32.78 49.13
C THR A 720 -27.64 -33.45 50.29
N ASP A 721 -28.74 -34.16 50.00
CA ASP A 721 -29.49 -34.99 50.94
C ASP A 721 -28.92 -36.41 51.10
N GLN A 722 -27.82 -36.74 50.41
CA GLN A 722 -27.19 -38.07 50.29
C GLN A 722 -28.02 -39.10 49.49
N SER A 723 -29.05 -38.68 48.76
CA SER A 723 -29.76 -39.54 47.81
C SER A 723 -28.98 -39.70 46.49
N LEU A 724 -29.26 -40.79 45.78
CA LEU A 724 -28.71 -41.08 44.45
C LEU A 724 -29.65 -40.56 43.36
N TYR A 725 -29.12 -39.80 42.41
CA TYR A 725 -29.86 -39.19 41.31
C TYR A 725 -29.26 -39.54 39.95
N TYR A 726 -30.13 -39.85 38.98
CA TYR A 726 -29.76 -39.86 37.56
C TYR A 726 -29.74 -38.43 37.00
N PRO A 727 -28.84 -38.11 36.04
CA PRO A 727 -28.84 -36.81 35.37
C PRO A 727 -30.14 -36.56 34.60
N ASN A 728 -30.53 -35.29 34.52
CA ASN A 728 -31.70 -34.90 33.75
C ASN A 728 -31.32 -34.73 32.27
N MET A 729 -31.60 -35.76 31.47
CA MET A 729 -31.31 -35.77 30.03
C MET A 729 -32.30 -34.94 29.18
N GLU A 730 -33.40 -34.43 29.76
CA GLU A 730 -34.41 -33.65 29.04
C GLU A 730 -34.16 -32.13 29.09
N THR A 731 -33.18 -31.68 29.87
CA THR A 731 -32.85 -30.26 30.03
C THR A 731 -31.38 -30.03 29.70
N GLU A 732 -31.13 -29.16 28.72
CA GLU A 732 -29.79 -28.82 28.23
C GLU A 732 -28.87 -28.39 29.40
N GLY A 733 -27.69 -29.01 29.49
CA GLY A 733 -26.71 -28.78 30.56
C GLY A 733 -27.06 -29.37 31.94
N ALA A 734 -28.28 -29.88 32.17
CA ALA A 734 -28.67 -30.46 33.46
C ALA A 734 -28.12 -31.88 33.71
N ASN A 735 -27.44 -32.45 32.72
CA ASN A 735 -26.62 -33.65 32.83
C ASN A 735 -25.13 -33.36 33.03
N ILE A 736 -24.71 -32.09 33.12
CA ILE A 736 -23.31 -31.71 33.38
C ILE A 736 -23.09 -31.55 34.88
N ILE A 737 -22.04 -32.20 35.41
CA ILE A 737 -21.50 -31.90 36.74
C ILE A 737 -20.27 -30.99 36.62
N ASN A 738 -20.15 -30.00 37.50
CA ASN A 738 -18.93 -29.19 37.63
C ASN A 738 -17.69 -30.04 37.92
N GLY A 739 -16.52 -29.50 37.60
CA GLY A 739 -15.21 -30.07 37.94
C GLY A 739 -14.96 -30.18 39.44
N MET A 740 -13.95 -30.96 39.78
CA MET A 740 -13.55 -31.36 41.13
C MET A 740 -14.71 -31.94 41.95
N ARG A 741 -15.42 -32.87 41.32
CA ARG A 741 -16.54 -33.64 41.86
C ARG A 741 -16.37 -35.12 41.50
N ALA A 742 -17.34 -35.94 41.87
CA ALA A 742 -17.39 -37.34 41.50
C ALA A 742 -18.83 -37.82 41.27
N TYR A 743 -18.95 -38.83 40.42
CA TYR A 743 -20.19 -39.56 40.11
C TYR A 743 -19.97 -41.07 40.27
N ILE A 744 -21.03 -41.86 40.12
CA ILE A 744 -21.05 -43.30 40.32
C ILE A 744 -21.48 -43.97 39.02
N GLN A 745 -20.77 -45.03 38.64
CA GLN A 745 -21.18 -45.96 37.59
C GLN A 745 -21.59 -47.28 38.21
N LEU A 746 -22.77 -47.76 37.82
CA LEU A 746 -23.32 -49.05 38.24
C LEU A 746 -23.08 -50.13 37.18
N PRO A 747 -23.08 -51.41 37.58
CA PRO A 747 -23.18 -52.53 36.64
C PRO A 747 -24.46 -52.43 35.80
N GLU A 748 -24.39 -52.82 34.53
CA GLU A 748 -25.52 -52.78 33.60
C GLU A 748 -26.79 -53.46 34.17
N GLY A 749 -27.96 -52.84 33.95
CA GLY A 749 -29.25 -53.34 34.43
C GLY A 749 -29.52 -53.14 35.93
N THR A 750 -28.68 -52.37 36.64
CA THR A 750 -28.85 -52.08 38.07
C THR A 750 -29.60 -50.75 38.30
N ASP A 751 -30.63 -50.74 39.13
CA ASP A 751 -31.36 -49.52 39.54
C ASP A 751 -30.68 -48.85 40.74
N ALA A 752 -30.34 -47.56 40.62
CA ALA A 752 -29.76 -46.76 41.69
C ALA A 752 -30.65 -46.70 42.94
N LYS A 753 -31.97 -46.76 42.79
CA LYS A 753 -32.94 -46.72 43.89
C LYS A 753 -32.86 -47.94 44.83
N ALA A 754 -32.14 -48.98 44.44
CA ALA A 754 -31.84 -50.13 45.30
C ALA A 754 -30.71 -49.86 46.31
N PHE A 755 -30.04 -48.70 46.23
CA PHE A 755 -28.88 -48.36 47.06
C PHE A 755 -29.07 -47.10 47.90
N ALA A 756 -28.54 -47.12 49.12
CA ALA A 756 -28.37 -45.95 49.98
C ALA A 756 -26.88 -45.67 50.23
N ILE A 757 -26.51 -44.42 50.46
CA ILE A 757 -25.16 -44.03 50.87
C ILE A 757 -24.97 -44.34 52.37
N ASN A 758 -23.92 -45.09 52.73
CA ASN A 758 -23.53 -45.33 54.12
C ASN A 758 -22.14 -44.75 54.40
N THR A 759 -22.07 -43.64 55.13
CA THR A 759 -20.83 -42.94 55.54
C THR A 759 -20.33 -43.33 56.93
N ASN A 760 -21.00 -44.26 57.62
CA ASN A 760 -20.60 -44.76 58.95
C ASN A 760 -19.68 -45.99 58.86
N GLY A 761 -19.43 -46.55 57.67
CA GLY A 761 -18.59 -47.73 57.41
C GLY A 761 -19.15 -49.08 57.91
N VAL A 762 -20.06 -49.04 58.90
CA VAL A 762 -20.77 -50.18 59.47
C VAL A 762 -22.11 -50.35 58.78
N ALA A 763 -22.32 -51.50 58.13
CA ALA A 763 -23.60 -51.81 57.48
C ALA A 763 -24.74 -51.84 58.51
N THR A 764 -25.83 -51.09 58.28
CA THR A 764 -26.87 -50.85 59.31
C THR A 764 -27.86 -52.00 59.46
N SER A 765 -27.35 -53.17 59.88
CA SER A 765 -28.20 -54.28 60.32
C SER A 765 -29.11 -53.85 61.48
N ILE A 766 -30.42 -53.97 61.30
CA ILE A 766 -31.43 -53.74 62.36
C ILE A 766 -31.22 -54.77 63.47
N SER A 767 -30.42 -54.39 64.47
CA SER A 767 -29.92 -55.30 65.51
C SER A 767 -30.64 -55.12 66.86
N ASN A 768 -31.31 -53.98 67.06
CA ASN A 768 -31.90 -53.59 68.35
C ASN A 768 -33.44 -53.59 68.34
N ILE A 769 -34.05 -54.78 68.30
CA ILE A 769 -35.40 -54.98 68.81
C ILE A 769 -35.31 -55.16 70.33
N ASN A 770 -35.88 -54.23 71.10
CA ASN A 770 -35.80 -54.25 72.56
C ASN A 770 -36.52 -55.48 73.15
N ASN A 771 -35.79 -56.37 73.80
CA ASN A 771 -36.32 -57.56 74.50
C ASN A 771 -36.63 -57.31 75.99
N THR A 772 -36.81 -56.04 76.42
CA THR A 772 -37.05 -55.69 77.82
C THR A 772 -38.45 -56.09 78.28
N THR A 773 -38.55 -57.14 79.09
CA THR A 773 -39.80 -57.68 79.64
C THR A 773 -40.26 -56.94 80.91
N ASP A 774 -40.73 -55.71 80.78
CA ASP A 774 -41.44 -55.02 81.86
C ASP A 774 -42.91 -55.48 81.93
N SER A 775 -43.20 -56.35 82.89
CA SER A 775 -44.52 -56.92 83.14
C SER A 775 -45.49 -55.91 83.78
N ASN A 776 -46.06 -55.02 82.97
CA ASN A 776 -47.36 -54.35 83.21
C ASN A 776 -47.84 -53.43 82.05
N ASN A 777 -47.04 -53.24 81.01
CA ASN A 777 -47.33 -52.32 79.90
C ASN A 777 -48.56 -52.76 79.05
N THR A 778 -49.28 -51.79 78.50
CA THR A 778 -50.39 -52.06 77.56
C THR A 778 -49.84 -52.44 76.18
N VAL A 779 -50.42 -53.49 75.61
CA VAL A 779 -50.05 -54.09 74.32
C VAL A 779 -51.11 -53.76 73.27
N TYR A 780 -50.65 -53.49 72.05
CA TYR A 780 -51.48 -53.27 70.87
C TYR A 780 -51.01 -54.16 69.71
N THR A 781 -51.88 -54.50 68.77
CA THR A 781 -51.47 -55.08 67.48
C THR A 781 -50.84 -54.02 66.58
N ILE A 782 -50.17 -54.42 65.48
CA ILE A 782 -49.65 -53.49 64.48
C ILE A 782 -50.72 -52.59 63.85
N SER A 783 -51.99 -53.01 63.88
CA SER A 783 -53.15 -52.24 63.40
C SER A 783 -53.79 -51.34 64.47
N GLY A 784 -53.14 -51.16 65.62
CA GLY A 784 -53.59 -50.26 66.70
C GLY A 784 -54.69 -50.80 67.61
N GLN A 785 -55.14 -52.05 67.47
CA GLN A 785 -56.11 -52.65 68.40
C GLN A 785 -55.44 -53.00 69.73
N LYS A 786 -56.04 -52.58 70.85
CA LYS A 786 -55.58 -52.88 72.20
C LYS A 786 -55.80 -54.36 72.55
N VAL A 787 -54.73 -55.07 72.92
CA VAL A 787 -54.73 -56.50 73.24
C VAL A 787 -54.87 -56.76 74.75
N GLY A 788 -54.34 -55.87 75.60
CA GLY A 788 -54.39 -56.02 77.06
C GLY A 788 -53.14 -55.49 77.75
N LYS A 789 -52.85 -55.95 78.97
CA LYS A 789 -51.53 -55.78 79.61
C LYS A 789 -50.63 -56.99 79.30
N TYR A 790 -49.33 -56.77 79.15
CA TYR A 790 -48.38 -57.85 78.92
C TYR A 790 -48.29 -58.79 80.12
N ASN A 791 -48.58 -60.07 79.89
CA ASN A 791 -48.62 -61.14 80.89
C ASN A 791 -47.74 -62.35 80.52
N GLY A 792 -46.84 -62.21 79.53
CA GLY A 792 -45.97 -63.27 79.02
C GLY A 792 -46.59 -64.22 77.98
N ASN A 793 -47.91 -64.34 77.90
CA ASN A 793 -48.60 -65.34 77.05
C ASN A 793 -49.30 -64.71 75.84
N LEU A 794 -48.53 -64.12 74.94
CA LEU A 794 -49.01 -63.66 73.62
C LEU A 794 -48.72 -64.71 72.53
N PRO A 795 -49.56 -64.81 71.48
CA PRO A 795 -49.20 -65.54 70.26
C PRO A 795 -47.93 -64.99 69.60
N LYS A 796 -47.29 -65.82 68.77
CA LYS A 796 -46.13 -65.41 67.96
C LYS A 796 -46.52 -64.31 66.99
N GLY A 797 -45.78 -63.21 66.94
CA GLY A 797 -46.11 -62.06 66.10
C GLY A 797 -45.48 -60.74 66.54
N ILE A 798 -45.83 -59.67 65.83
CA ILE A 798 -45.37 -58.30 66.10
C ILE A 798 -46.48 -57.51 66.79
N TYR A 799 -46.12 -56.82 67.87
CA TYR A 799 -46.99 -55.99 68.70
C TYR A 799 -46.38 -54.61 68.92
N VAL A 800 -47.15 -53.69 69.46
CA VAL A 800 -46.69 -52.38 69.93
C VAL A 800 -46.89 -52.30 71.44
N MET A 801 -45.83 -52.02 72.19
CA MET A 801 -45.86 -51.78 73.64
C MET A 801 -45.11 -50.49 73.94
N ASN A 802 -45.71 -49.59 74.74
CA ASN A 802 -45.13 -48.30 75.10
C ASN A 802 -44.56 -47.51 73.89
N GLY A 803 -45.32 -47.46 72.78
CA GLY A 803 -44.94 -46.79 71.53
C GLY A 803 -43.87 -47.48 70.67
N LYS A 804 -43.30 -48.61 71.11
CA LYS A 804 -42.23 -49.34 70.39
C LYS A 804 -42.73 -50.69 69.84
N LYS A 805 -42.20 -51.10 68.69
CA LYS A 805 -42.45 -52.43 68.11
C LYS A 805 -41.75 -53.50 68.95
N PHE A 806 -42.47 -54.59 69.25
CA PHE A 806 -42.05 -55.72 70.08
C PHE A 806 -42.39 -57.03 69.36
N VAL A 807 -41.55 -58.05 69.50
CA VAL A 807 -41.72 -59.35 68.81
C VAL A 807 -41.83 -60.47 69.82
N VAL A 808 -42.86 -61.30 69.65
CA VAL A 808 -43.07 -62.55 70.38
C VAL A 808 -42.69 -63.70 69.45
N LYS A 809 -41.75 -64.55 69.88
CA LYS A 809 -41.06 -65.54 69.02
C LYS A 809 -41.64 -66.94 69.06
#